data_AF-A0A242CR33-F1
#
_entry.id   AF-A0A242CR33-F1
#
_cell.length_a   1.000
_cell.length_b   1.000
_cell.length_c   1.000
_cell.angle_alpha   90.00
_cell.angle_beta   90.00
_cell.angle_gamma   90.00
#
_symmetry.space_group_name_H-M   'P 1'
#
loop_
_entity.id
_entity.type
_entity.pdbx_description
1 polymer ?
#
loop_
_entity_poly.entity_id
_entity_poly.type
_entity_poly.pdbx_seq_one_letter_code
_entity_poly.pdbx_strand_id
1 'polypeptide(L)'
;MSPILQYRNQRERDSPMKKVLLVFVLSLVLSTHFLFPAIVVATVIEESTSESDYEEEIQETSNNQEQQGEESETESDGSSDQTSAKNLEESSIEDTVEGVIEDQLQRNQRLTSIVTSTISDWHIDEPILIATINMELTTAFNGVNPGAYNVARVYGISNQFSRFSVRAVDAHGNDISAAFFTDIRSDYVDFRTRADSSPGNGWITLEIFGFVNKHAPVDIIFDGLGGYFDFGELTFGIFVVNMRGDTVRREPDVTSSTRLMALGGILNVTHIDESGKEIGDAESNLGMPGAEYTTEALNLDEFYLLEIRGEASGNYILGRVIEVTYVYAKSALTAEVVPQTIDLGGRLTESQLTQAITNVSLNGGLLSSDEYTLNINKSPDTSIVGTTTSASVVLNHNRTSQQLILEIPITVTFGNAIRFSGFNDYSAGIYTWHSDIGIITARRGTTSTTGNVHNNFSGIYYNFSIHDLGDNTRRVIGTDTLTYSYDVRGTQTIASAVSDFGNGFGETNAKVGDIVEVYHREPTRLRKYDAPHSESERVNSLNNRAYFELTSNGYSLLTFDRAHPNPTTIQLGMSEKELEANISKYLDLSDTSHVSISGFQEYPDTSKIGQVVGIIRVEERLSTGKFILRDYEVPFTVEPGRLELANVTNGNFNFGIIEQSSRHQEVAAKGEHAPTITIDDYSNTTQWSIFVSASPFVNSEKQVLTGATMILKDLSVQETVHTGLTVPSKDIVLSHTPKLVGAMSNPNELYEGEHGTTEIQIGEVMNGSLTGVQLRLPANTPVDDGTYRSVITWELVGDPTLGGSE
;
A
#
# COMPACT_ATOMS: atom_id res chain seq x y z
N MET A 1 -21.24 -51.78 -9.63
CA MET A 1 -21.09 -53.17 -9.12
C MET A 1 -20.71 -53.08 -7.66
N SER A 2 -21.65 -53.38 -6.76
CA SER A 2 -21.34 -53.76 -5.37
C SER A 2 -20.70 -55.16 -5.35
N PRO A 3 -20.11 -55.58 -4.22
CA PRO A 3 -20.93 -56.34 -3.28
C PRO A 3 -20.70 -56.04 -1.79
N ILE A 4 -21.74 -56.38 -1.04
CA ILE A 4 -21.96 -56.36 0.41
C ILE A 4 -21.48 -57.67 1.01
N LEU A 5 -20.89 -57.66 2.23
CA LEU A 5 -21.29 -58.54 3.35
C LEU A 5 -20.58 -58.20 4.68
N GLN A 6 -21.38 -58.33 5.73
CA GLN A 6 -21.24 -57.94 7.15
C GLN A 6 -20.35 -58.90 7.99
N TYR A 7 -19.75 -58.44 9.09
CA TYR A 7 -20.29 -58.45 10.47
C TYR A 7 -19.18 -58.29 11.54
N ARG A 8 -19.47 -57.51 12.61
CA ARG A 8 -19.20 -57.74 14.05
C ARG A 8 -18.45 -56.63 14.82
N ASN A 9 -19.18 -56.11 15.81
CA ASN A 9 -18.90 -55.09 16.82
C ASN A 9 -17.58 -55.22 17.61
N GLN A 10 -16.95 -54.07 17.90
CA GLN A 10 -16.63 -53.64 19.28
C GLN A 10 -16.24 -52.16 19.34
N ARG A 11 -16.95 -51.44 20.22
CA ARG A 11 -16.60 -50.26 21.05
C ARG A 11 -15.35 -49.45 20.66
N GLU A 12 -15.50 -48.14 20.46
CA GLU A 12 -15.01 -47.11 21.40
C GLU A 12 -15.30 -45.66 20.93
N ARG A 13 -15.92 -44.93 21.87
CA ARG A 13 -15.96 -43.47 22.13
C ARG A 13 -15.41 -42.49 21.08
N ASP A 14 -16.34 -41.63 20.64
CA ASP A 14 -16.07 -40.31 20.07
C ASP A 14 -15.44 -39.35 21.09
N SER A 15 -14.49 -38.55 20.60
CA SER A 15 -14.10 -37.26 21.17
C SER A 15 -13.76 -36.31 20.01
N PRO A 16 -14.31 -35.09 19.94
CA PRO A 16 -14.05 -34.17 18.84
C PRO A 16 -12.76 -33.38 19.06
N MET A 17 -11.87 -33.37 18.07
CA MET A 17 -10.72 -32.48 18.00
C MET A 17 -11.13 -31.07 17.51
N LYS A 18 -10.72 -30.04 18.25
CA LYS A 18 -10.30 -28.74 17.68
C LYS A 18 -8.85 -28.48 18.08
N LYS A 19 -8.01 -28.19 17.07
CA LYS A 19 -6.61 -27.75 17.19
C LYS A 19 -6.54 -26.22 17.24
N VAL A 20 -5.67 -25.67 18.09
CA VAL A 20 -4.88 -24.43 17.88
C VAL A 20 -3.62 -24.57 18.77
N LEU A 21 -2.43 -24.81 18.19
CA LEU A 21 -1.35 -23.89 17.78
C LEU A 21 -0.60 -23.20 18.94
N LEU A 22 0.71 -23.42 18.96
CA LEU A 22 1.71 -22.87 19.89
C LEU A 22 2.61 -21.90 19.11
N VAL A 23 2.86 -20.69 19.64
CA VAL A 23 3.98 -19.82 19.21
C VAL A 23 4.55 -19.11 20.44
N PHE A 24 5.88 -19.13 20.57
CA PHE A 24 6.67 -18.39 21.57
C PHE A 24 7.23 -17.10 20.96
N VAL A 25 7.34 -16.03 21.76
CA VAL A 25 8.34 -14.97 21.57
C VAL A 25 8.95 -14.57 22.93
N LEU A 26 10.27 -14.39 22.89
CA LEU A 26 11.22 -14.07 23.97
C LEU A 26 11.61 -12.58 23.90
N SER A 27 11.91 -11.93 25.04
CA SER A 27 12.81 -10.76 25.31
C SER A 27 12.20 -9.82 26.39
N LEU A 28 12.87 -9.09 27.29
CA LEU A 28 14.22 -9.03 27.89
C LEU A 28 14.19 -7.94 29.02
N VAL A 29 14.94 -8.13 30.11
CA VAL A 29 15.52 -7.21 31.16
C VAL A 29 14.65 -6.31 32.10
N LEU A 30 15.05 -6.40 33.38
CA LEU A 30 14.69 -5.69 34.62
C LEU A 30 14.98 -4.17 34.66
N SER A 31 14.18 -3.39 35.40
CA SER A 31 14.60 -2.83 36.72
C SER A 31 13.47 -2.17 37.53
N THR A 32 13.26 -2.72 38.73
CA THR A 32 13.03 -2.12 40.07
C THR A 32 12.22 -0.82 40.27
N HIS A 33 11.03 -0.91 40.90
CA HIS A 33 10.77 -0.57 42.33
C HIS A 33 9.25 -0.62 42.71
N PHE A 34 8.94 -1.20 43.89
CA PHE A 34 7.66 -1.33 44.66
C PHE A 34 6.56 -2.27 44.10
N LEU A 35 6.13 -3.44 44.66
CA LEU A 35 5.76 -3.97 46.00
C LEU A 35 4.59 -3.20 46.64
N PHE A 36 3.38 -3.71 46.98
CA PHE A 36 2.72 -5.02 47.19
C PHE A 36 1.16 -4.75 47.30
N PRO A 37 0.23 -5.67 47.72
CA PRO A 37 -0.32 -6.84 47.01
C PRO A 37 -1.88 -7.02 47.11
N ALA A 38 -2.37 -8.00 46.32
CA ALA A 38 -3.49 -8.93 46.59
C ALA A 38 -4.94 -8.34 46.64
N ILE A 39 -6.01 -9.04 46.22
CA ILE A 39 -6.42 -10.43 46.46
C ILE A 39 -7.38 -10.88 45.34
N VAL A 40 -7.18 -12.13 44.89
CA VAL A 40 -8.14 -12.94 44.13
C VAL A 40 -9.05 -13.67 45.12
N VAL A 41 -10.37 -13.69 44.88
CA VAL A 41 -11.26 -14.73 45.39
C VAL A 41 -12.17 -15.17 44.23
N ALA A 42 -11.97 -16.41 43.79
CA ALA A 42 -12.96 -17.18 43.07
C ALA A 42 -13.48 -18.25 44.03
N THR A 43 -14.77 -18.52 44.00
CA THR A 43 -15.31 -19.80 44.48
C THR A 43 -16.48 -20.22 43.60
N VAL A 44 -16.35 -21.45 43.13
CA VAL A 44 -17.30 -22.32 42.42
C VAL A 44 -18.24 -23.00 43.44
N ILE A 45 -19.40 -23.48 42.99
CA ILE A 45 -20.09 -24.76 43.34
C ILE A 45 -21.24 -24.87 42.30
N GLU A 46 -21.20 -25.83 41.34
CA GLU A 46 -21.81 -27.19 41.39
C GLU A 46 -23.35 -27.14 41.55
N GLU A 47 -24.22 -27.86 40.84
CA GLU A 47 -24.25 -29.25 40.37
C GLU A 47 -25.47 -29.39 39.40
N SER A 48 -25.42 -30.22 38.34
CA SER A 48 -26.20 -31.47 38.10
C SER A 48 -27.74 -31.37 38.27
N THR A 49 -28.62 -31.86 37.39
CA THR A 49 -28.84 -33.21 36.79
C THR A 49 -29.85 -33.09 35.63
N SER A 50 -29.62 -33.66 34.43
CA SER A 50 -30.09 -34.96 33.89
C SER A 50 -31.61 -35.22 33.95
N GLU A 51 -32.25 -35.35 32.78
CA GLU A 51 -32.82 -36.59 32.18
C GLU A 51 -34.36 -36.57 32.31
N SER A 52 -35.21 -37.02 31.39
CA SER A 52 -35.07 -37.92 30.25
C SER A 52 -36.34 -37.85 29.38
N ASP A 53 -36.16 -38.06 28.07
CA ASP A 53 -36.91 -38.92 27.13
C ASP A 53 -38.44 -39.06 27.23
N TYR A 54 -39.14 -38.91 26.09
CA TYR A 54 -39.58 -40.06 25.28
C TYR A 54 -40.02 -39.64 23.86
N GLU A 55 -39.66 -40.52 22.93
CA GLU A 55 -40.12 -40.71 21.54
C GLU A 55 -41.67 -40.59 21.40
N GLU A 56 -42.26 -40.26 20.25
CA GLU A 56 -42.25 -41.06 19.03
C GLU A 56 -42.74 -40.26 17.80
N GLU A 57 -42.03 -40.48 16.70
CA GLU A 57 -42.29 -40.10 15.31
C GLU A 57 -43.41 -41.00 14.74
N ILE A 58 -44.33 -40.54 13.89
CA ILE A 58 -44.38 -40.79 12.42
C ILE A 58 -45.76 -40.26 11.96
N GLN A 59 -45.77 -39.16 11.20
CA GLN A 59 -45.89 -39.10 9.72
C GLN A 59 -47.29 -39.46 9.19
N GLU A 60 -48.00 -38.46 8.67
CA GLU A 60 -48.11 -38.15 7.22
C GLU A 60 -49.33 -38.85 6.61
N THR A 61 -50.10 -38.29 5.68
CA THR A 61 -49.93 -37.13 4.82
C THR A 61 -51.29 -36.79 4.19
N SER A 62 -51.43 -35.51 3.84
CA SER A 62 -51.98 -35.01 2.57
C SER A 62 -53.43 -35.31 2.20
N ASN A 63 -54.22 -34.27 1.92
CA ASN A 63 -54.10 -33.60 0.63
C ASN A 63 -54.98 -32.34 0.54
N ASN A 64 -54.46 -31.39 -0.24
CA ASN A 64 -55.07 -30.18 -0.76
C ASN A 64 -56.50 -30.38 -1.30
N GLN A 65 -57.36 -29.37 -1.17
CA GLN A 65 -57.66 -28.47 -2.28
C GLN A 65 -58.55 -27.29 -1.89
N GLU A 66 -58.23 -26.17 -2.54
CA GLU A 66 -58.96 -24.90 -2.64
C GLU A 66 -60.44 -25.07 -2.99
N GLN A 67 -61.31 -24.19 -2.49
CA GLN A 67 -61.82 -23.06 -3.28
C GLN A 67 -62.80 -22.17 -2.51
N GLN A 68 -62.72 -20.89 -2.82
CA GLN A 68 -63.61 -19.78 -2.48
C GLN A 68 -65.07 -20.01 -2.88
N GLY A 69 -65.97 -19.26 -2.24
CA GLY A 69 -67.25 -18.89 -2.86
C GLY A 69 -68.34 -18.53 -1.85
N GLU A 70 -68.42 -17.25 -1.52
CA GLU A 70 -69.50 -16.58 -0.77
C GLU A 70 -70.88 -16.61 -1.47
N GLU A 71 -71.91 -16.49 -0.61
CA GLU A 71 -73.23 -15.84 -0.82
C GLU A 71 -74.18 -16.40 -1.90
N SER A 72 -75.50 -16.43 -1.73
CA SER A 72 -76.45 -15.95 -0.73
C SER A 72 -77.84 -16.59 -1.03
N GLU A 73 -78.71 -16.63 -0.02
CA GLU A 73 -80.19 -16.44 -0.06
C GLU A 73 -81.03 -17.22 -1.11
N THR A 74 -82.17 -17.86 -0.83
CA THR A 74 -83.27 -17.58 0.12
C THR A 74 -84.30 -18.74 0.10
N GLU A 75 -85.08 -18.81 1.20
CA GLU A 75 -86.51 -19.20 1.29
C GLU A 75 -87.00 -20.67 1.26
N SER A 76 -87.43 -21.08 2.46
CA SER A 76 -88.82 -21.47 2.81
C SER A 76 -89.23 -22.97 2.89
N ASP A 77 -89.57 -23.32 4.14
CA ASP A 77 -90.81 -23.96 4.62
C ASP A 77 -90.98 -25.49 4.72
N GLY A 78 -91.63 -25.90 5.82
CA GLY A 78 -92.21 -27.23 6.09
C GLY A 78 -91.43 -28.13 7.09
N SER A 79 -91.72 -28.11 8.40
CA SER A 79 -92.84 -28.75 9.13
C SER A 79 -92.51 -30.08 9.86
N SER A 80 -92.95 -30.14 11.13
CA SER A 80 -93.41 -31.30 11.97
C SER A 80 -92.40 -32.40 12.35
N ASP A 81 -92.35 -33.00 13.56
CA ASP A 81 -93.21 -33.11 14.77
C ASP A 81 -92.26 -33.38 15.99
N GLN A 82 -92.37 -32.81 17.20
CA GLN A 82 -93.30 -33.08 18.34
C GLN A 82 -93.53 -34.60 18.63
N THR A 83 -93.59 -35.19 19.84
CA THR A 83 -93.67 -34.79 21.25
C THR A 83 -93.78 -36.10 22.07
N SER A 84 -93.22 -36.14 23.30
CA SER A 84 -93.91 -36.47 24.59
C SER A 84 -94.67 -37.81 24.77
N ALA A 85 -94.92 -38.37 25.96
CA ALA A 85 -94.50 -38.21 27.35
C ALA A 85 -95.23 -39.28 28.20
N LYS A 86 -94.81 -39.38 29.47
CA LYS A 86 -95.64 -39.36 30.70
C LYS A 86 -96.38 -40.61 31.22
N ASN A 87 -96.40 -40.61 32.57
CA ASN A 87 -97.46 -41.02 33.53
C ASN A 87 -97.17 -42.28 34.39
N LEU A 88 -97.58 -42.41 35.66
CA LEU A 88 -98.22 -41.57 36.72
C LEU A 88 -98.25 -42.40 38.04
N GLU A 89 -98.25 -41.72 39.20
CA GLU A 89 -98.96 -41.98 40.50
C GLU A 89 -98.71 -43.30 41.29
N GLU A 90 -98.74 -43.38 42.65
CA GLU A 90 -99.72 -42.87 43.61
C GLU A 90 -99.22 -42.92 45.11
N SER A 91 -99.97 -42.28 46.03
CA SER A 91 -99.70 -41.78 47.40
C SER A 91 -99.64 -42.76 48.61
N SER A 92 -99.15 -42.30 49.80
CA SER A 92 -99.91 -42.34 51.11
C SER A 92 -99.19 -41.74 52.36
N ILE A 93 -99.62 -40.53 52.77
CA ILE A 93 -100.06 -40.03 54.12
C ILE A 93 -99.32 -40.49 55.43
N GLU A 94 -98.02 -40.78 55.45
CA GLU A 94 -97.21 -40.84 56.72
C GLU A 94 -96.14 -39.73 56.87
N ASP A 95 -95.84 -38.97 55.82
CA ASP A 95 -94.76 -37.95 55.77
C ASP A 95 -95.05 -36.59 56.43
N THR A 96 -96.25 -36.39 57.02
CA THR A 96 -96.70 -35.04 57.40
C THR A 96 -96.09 -34.50 58.70
N VAL A 97 -95.25 -35.27 59.40
CA VAL A 97 -94.57 -34.83 60.64
C VAL A 97 -93.05 -34.63 60.43
N GLU A 98 -92.41 -35.39 59.53
CA GLU A 98 -90.99 -35.21 59.18
C GLU A 98 -90.80 -34.04 58.19
N GLY A 99 -91.75 -33.86 57.26
CA GLY A 99 -91.74 -32.74 56.31
C GLY A 99 -91.86 -31.36 56.96
N VAL A 100 -92.43 -31.23 58.16
CA VAL A 100 -92.55 -29.92 58.84
C VAL A 100 -91.22 -29.49 59.49
N ILE A 101 -90.34 -30.44 59.83
CA ILE A 101 -89.01 -30.16 60.41
C ILE A 101 -88.01 -29.85 59.29
N GLU A 102 -88.05 -30.58 58.17
CA GLU A 102 -87.24 -30.26 56.98
C GLU A 102 -87.63 -28.92 56.32
N ASP A 103 -88.93 -28.60 56.26
CA ASP A 103 -89.45 -27.35 55.66
C ASP A 103 -89.23 -26.10 56.56
N GLN A 104 -88.84 -26.28 57.83
CA GLN A 104 -88.35 -25.21 58.72
C GLN A 104 -86.83 -24.99 58.57
N LEU A 105 -86.05 -26.04 58.29
CA LEU A 105 -84.61 -25.97 58.02
C LEU A 105 -84.29 -25.33 56.65
N GLN A 106 -85.18 -25.48 55.65
CA GLN A 106 -84.99 -24.89 54.33
C GLN A 106 -85.20 -23.35 54.28
N ARG A 107 -85.94 -22.75 55.22
CA ARG A 107 -86.39 -21.33 55.11
C ARG A 107 -85.45 -20.26 55.68
N ASN A 108 -84.44 -20.61 56.49
CA ASN A 108 -83.81 -19.63 57.38
C ASN A 108 -82.37 -19.20 57.06
N GLN A 109 -81.80 -19.48 55.88
CA GLN A 109 -80.53 -18.91 55.41
C GLN A 109 -80.48 -18.92 53.86
N ARG A 110 -80.24 -17.77 53.21
CA ARG A 110 -80.17 -17.65 51.75
C ARG A 110 -78.93 -16.88 51.30
N LEU A 111 -78.21 -17.46 50.33
CA LEU A 111 -77.29 -16.74 49.46
C LEU A 111 -78.12 -15.94 48.46
N THR A 112 -77.81 -14.66 48.25
CA THR A 112 -78.58 -13.85 47.27
C THR A 112 -77.81 -13.41 46.06
N SER A 113 -76.50 -13.18 46.16
CA SER A 113 -75.68 -12.84 44.99
C SER A 113 -74.20 -13.09 45.26
N ILE A 114 -73.52 -13.62 44.25
CA ILE A 114 -72.07 -13.50 44.11
C ILE A 114 -71.83 -12.51 42.97
N VAL A 115 -71.01 -11.48 43.22
CA VAL A 115 -70.59 -10.54 42.18
C VAL A 115 -69.11 -10.76 41.93
N THR A 116 -68.80 -11.16 40.71
CA THR A 116 -67.46 -11.31 40.19
C THR A 116 -67.42 -10.54 38.88
N SER A 117 -66.51 -9.57 38.80
CA SER A 117 -66.25 -8.79 37.60
C SER A 117 -64.78 -8.91 37.24
N THR A 118 -64.43 -8.49 36.03
CA THR A 118 -63.04 -8.26 35.65
C THR A 118 -62.35 -7.41 36.72
N ILE A 119 -61.19 -7.87 37.18
CA ILE A 119 -60.36 -7.15 38.14
C ILE A 119 -59.74 -5.98 37.37
N SER A 120 -60.28 -4.79 37.64
CA SER A 120 -59.89 -3.54 36.98
C SER A 120 -58.98 -2.67 37.85
N ASP A 121 -58.77 -3.05 39.12
CA ASP A 121 -57.88 -2.38 40.06
C ASP A 121 -57.07 -3.43 40.83
N TRP A 122 -55.79 -3.59 40.46
CA TRP A 122 -54.85 -4.48 41.13
C TRP A 122 -53.39 -4.12 40.94
N HIS A 123 -52.58 -4.45 41.94
CA HIS A 123 -51.14 -4.33 41.92
C HIS A 123 -50.48 -5.56 42.52
N ILE A 124 -49.27 -5.85 42.06
CA ILE A 124 -48.42 -6.87 42.67
C ILE A 124 -48.19 -6.56 44.16
N ASP A 125 -48.22 -7.61 44.98
CA ASP A 125 -48.07 -7.57 46.46
C ASP A 125 -49.18 -6.83 47.23
N GLU A 126 -50.18 -6.28 46.55
CA GLU A 126 -51.35 -5.67 47.18
C GLU A 126 -52.53 -6.65 47.27
N PRO A 127 -53.43 -6.50 48.27
CA PRO A 127 -54.63 -7.30 48.37
C PRO A 127 -55.60 -6.94 47.23
N ILE A 128 -55.88 -7.90 46.35
CA ILE A 128 -56.81 -7.73 45.23
C ILE A 128 -58.17 -8.27 45.64
N LEU A 129 -59.22 -7.44 45.58
CA LEU A 129 -60.59 -7.93 45.79
C LEU A 129 -60.99 -8.84 44.63
N ILE A 130 -60.99 -10.15 44.85
CA ILE A 130 -61.28 -11.15 43.82
C ILE A 130 -62.73 -11.63 43.85
N ALA A 131 -63.41 -11.49 44.98
CA ALA A 131 -64.81 -11.83 45.09
C ALA A 131 -65.48 -11.14 46.27
N THR A 132 -66.77 -10.84 46.09
CA THR A 132 -67.64 -10.34 47.14
C THR A 132 -68.82 -11.29 47.29
N ILE A 133 -69.00 -11.84 48.49
CA ILE A 133 -70.09 -12.79 48.78
C ILE A 133 -71.07 -12.13 49.74
N ASN A 134 -72.28 -11.87 49.26
CA ASN A 134 -73.36 -11.32 50.09
C ASN A 134 -74.20 -12.45 50.67
N MET A 135 -74.30 -12.49 51.99
CA MET A 135 -75.02 -13.53 52.73
C MET A 135 -76.05 -12.89 53.65
N GLU A 136 -77.26 -13.45 53.68
CA GLU A 136 -78.26 -13.08 54.68
C GLU A 136 -78.16 -14.02 55.89
N LEU A 137 -77.88 -13.48 57.07
CA LEU A 137 -77.89 -14.25 58.31
C LEU A 137 -79.16 -13.93 59.11
N THR A 138 -80.06 -14.93 59.20
CA THR A 138 -81.26 -14.84 60.04
C THR A 138 -81.08 -15.61 61.35
N THR A 139 -81.15 -14.88 62.46
CA THR A 139 -81.10 -15.40 63.84
C THR A 139 -82.46 -15.95 64.27
N ALA A 140 -82.75 -17.21 63.93
CA ALA A 140 -83.92 -17.90 64.48
C ALA A 140 -83.68 -19.41 64.63
N PHE A 141 -82.81 -19.79 65.58
CA PHE A 141 -82.76 -21.15 66.13
C PHE A 141 -83.22 -21.12 67.60
N ASN A 142 -84.49 -20.78 67.83
CA ASN A 142 -85.10 -20.95 69.14
C ASN A 142 -85.47 -22.44 69.34
N GLY A 143 -84.54 -23.21 69.91
CA GLY A 143 -84.91 -24.28 70.83
C GLY A 143 -84.47 -25.72 70.52
N VAL A 144 -83.83 -26.04 69.38
CA VAL A 144 -83.52 -27.46 69.06
C VAL A 144 -82.04 -27.76 68.71
N ASN A 145 -81.15 -26.78 68.47
CA ASN A 145 -79.70 -27.06 68.39
C ASN A 145 -78.82 -25.80 68.60
N PRO A 146 -78.38 -25.47 69.82
CA PRO A 146 -77.51 -24.31 70.04
C PRO A 146 -76.07 -24.64 69.61
N GLY A 147 -75.60 -24.07 68.50
CA GLY A 147 -74.17 -24.04 68.13
C GLY A 147 -73.79 -24.41 66.68
N ALA A 148 -74.69 -24.26 65.71
CA ALA A 148 -74.32 -24.40 64.29
C ALA A 148 -73.54 -23.17 63.78
N TYR A 149 -72.62 -23.39 62.84
CA TYR A 149 -71.84 -22.34 62.16
C TYR A 149 -72.09 -22.44 60.66
N ASN A 150 -72.14 -21.30 59.97
CA ASN A 150 -72.09 -21.31 58.50
C ASN A 150 -70.64 -21.30 58.10
N VAL A 151 -70.27 -22.23 57.23
CA VAL A 151 -68.92 -22.32 56.67
C VAL A 151 -69.05 -22.00 55.19
N ALA A 152 -68.62 -20.81 54.80
CA ALA A 152 -68.36 -20.54 53.40
C ALA A 152 -66.99 -21.10 53.08
N ARG A 153 -66.91 -22.00 52.10
CA ARG A 153 -65.64 -22.59 51.67
C ARG A 153 -65.36 -22.23 50.23
N VAL A 154 -64.18 -21.66 50.02
CA VAL A 154 -63.66 -21.35 48.69
C VAL A 154 -62.71 -22.47 48.30
N TYR A 155 -62.98 -23.07 47.15
CA TYR A 155 -62.11 -24.05 46.51
C TYR A 155 -61.80 -23.57 45.08
N GLY A 156 -60.86 -24.22 44.40
CA GLY A 156 -60.39 -23.68 43.12
C GLY A 156 -59.62 -22.36 43.34
N ILE A 157 -58.93 -22.27 44.48
CA ILE A 157 -57.93 -21.25 44.71
C ILE A 157 -56.89 -21.41 43.60
N SER A 158 -56.88 -20.46 42.70
CA SER A 158 -55.91 -20.42 41.64
C SER A 158 -54.50 -20.40 42.21
N ASN A 159 -53.61 -21.23 41.66
CA ASN A 159 -52.18 -21.24 41.98
C ASN A 159 -51.51 -19.87 41.70
N GLN A 160 -52.21 -18.99 40.98
CA GLN A 160 -51.82 -17.61 40.72
C GLN A 160 -51.90 -16.71 41.94
N PHE A 161 -52.47 -17.16 43.07
CA PHE A 161 -52.45 -16.41 44.33
C PHE A 161 -51.61 -17.13 45.38
N SER A 162 -50.69 -16.39 46.01
CA SER A 162 -49.77 -16.90 47.03
C SER A 162 -50.42 -17.00 48.42
N ARG A 163 -51.42 -16.15 48.68
CA ARG A 163 -52.21 -16.15 49.92
C ARG A 163 -53.53 -15.41 49.70
N PHE A 164 -54.46 -15.60 50.63
CA PHE A 164 -55.75 -14.91 50.65
C PHE A 164 -55.97 -14.26 52.01
N SER A 165 -56.71 -13.17 52.02
CA SER A 165 -57.26 -12.56 53.23
C SER A 165 -58.72 -12.26 53.03
N VAL A 166 -59.51 -12.32 54.10
CA VAL A 166 -60.93 -12.02 54.02
C VAL A 166 -61.33 -11.01 55.05
N ARG A 167 -62.20 -10.11 54.61
CA ARG A 167 -62.79 -9.06 55.41
C ARG A 167 -64.30 -9.27 55.42
N ALA A 168 -64.87 -9.39 56.61
CA ALA A 168 -66.31 -9.41 56.79
C ALA A 168 -66.77 -7.99 57.08
N VAL A 169 -67.74 -7.50 56.32
CA VAL A 169 -68.37 -6.21 56.55
C VAL A 169 -69.87 -6.36 56.81
N ASP A 170 -70.38 -5.56 57.75
CA ASP A 170 -71.83 -5.51 58.02
C ASP A 170 -72.58 -4.74 56.92
N ALA A 171 -73.92 -4.72 57.01
CA ALA A 171 -74.78 -4.00 56.06
C ALA A 171 -74.52 -2.46 55.98
N HIS A 172 -73.74 -1.89 56.89
CA HIS A 172 -73.33 -0.48 56.91
C HIS A 172 -71.87 -0.29 56.44
N GLY A 173 -71.17 -1.36 56.06
CA GLY A 173 -69.78 -1.34 55.58
C GLY A 173 -68.71 -1.36 56.70
N ASN A 174 -69.09 -1.60 57.96
CA ASN A 174 -68.13 -1.67 59.07
C ASN A 174 -67.41 -3.02 59.06
N ASP A 175 -66.09 -3.00 59.27
CA ASP A 175 -65.28 -4.21 59.39
C ASP A 175 -65.59 -4.94 60.72
N ILE A 176 -66.14 -6.14 60.60
CA ILE A 176 -66.50 -6.99 61.73
C ILE A 176 -65.59 -8.24 61.82
N SER A 177 -64.55 -8.34 60.99
CA SER A 177 -63.72 -9.55 60.77
C SER A 177 -63.19 -10.23 62.03
N ALA A 178 -62.84 -9.44 63.06
CA ALA A 178 -62.33 -9.95 64.33
C ALA A 178 -63.33 -10.84 65.09
N ALA A 179 -64.63 -10.71 64.80
CA ALA A 179 -65.68 -11.52 65.39
C ALA A 179 -65.94 -12.84 64.64
N PHE A 180 -65.31 -13.06 63.47
CA PHE A 180 -65.65 -14.15 62.55
C PHE A 180 -64.52 -15.13 62.28
N PHE A 181 -63.27 -14.71 62.09
CA PHE A 181 -62.25 -15.63 61.55
C PHE A 181 -61.28 -16.15 62.62
N THR A 182 -61.16 -17.48 62.79
CA THR A 182 -60.26 -18.11 63.77
C THR A 182 -59.17 -19.01 63.19
N ASP A 183 -59.17 -19.37 61.90
CA ASP A 183 -58.08 -20.12 61.25
C ASP A 183 -58.13 -20.00 59.71
N ILE A 184 -57.00 -19.80 59.03
CA ILE A 184 -56.87 -19.74 57.55
C ILE A 184 -55.85 -20.81 57.13
N ARG A 185 -56.23 -21.75 56.25
CA ARG A 185 -55.33 -22.79 55.71
C ARG A 185 -55.16 -22.65 54.19
N SER A 186 -54.08 -23.19 53.64
CA SER A 186 -53.54 -22.83 52.32
C SER A 186 -54.17 -23.54 51.12
N ASP A 187 -54.92 -24.61 51.30
CA ASP A 187 -55.45 -25.48 50.23
C ASP A 187 -56.97 -25.32 49.96
N TYR A 188 -57.69 -24.75 50.92
CA TYR A 188 -59.05 -24.22 50.78
C TYR A 188 -59.24 -23.20 51.89
N VAL A 189 -59.99 -22.12 51.65
CA VAL A 189 -60.28 -21.17 52.74
C VAL A 189 -61.67 -21.41 53.31
N ASP A 190 -61.69 -21.88 54.57
CA ASP A 190 -62.88 -22.06 55.38
C ASP A 190 -63.20 -20.80 56.17
N PHE A 191 -64.28 -20.12 55.80
CA PHE A 191 -64.80 -18.97 56.53
C PHE A 191 -65.92 -19.43 57.45
N ARG A 192 -65.59 -19.62 58.72
CA ARG A 192 -66.57 -19.98 59.74
C ARG A 192 -67.23 -18.72 60.26
N THR A 193 -68.56 -18.68 60.24
CA THR A 193 -69.34 -17.63 60.88
C THR A 193 -70.18 -18.26 61.99
N ARG A 194 -70.06 -17.72 63.18
CA ARG A 194 -70.75 -18.24 64.36
C ARG A 194 -72.12 -17.58 64.46
N ALA A 195 -73.18 -18.38 64.51
CA ALA A 195 -74.56 -17.87 64.53
C ALA A 195 -74.87 -17.09 65.83
N ASP A 196 -74.12 -17.31 66.92
CA ASP A 196 -74.34 -16.66 68.22
C ASP A 196 -73.64 -15.30 68.39
N SER A 197 -72.71 -14.94 67.49
CA SER A 197 -71.98 -13.67 67.52
C SER A 197 -72.50 -12.65 66.51
N SER A 198 -73.59 -12.96 65.80
CA SER A 198 -74.23 -12.04 64.86
C SER A 198 -75.08 -11.00 65.61
N PRO A 199 -74.80 -9.69 65.50
CA PRO A 199 -75.59 -8.65 66.15
C PRO A 199 -76.89 -8.41 65.37
N GLY A 200 -77.84 -9.35 65.45
CA GLY A 200 -79.18 -9.25 64.85
C GLY A 200 -79.25 -9.54 63.35
N ASN A 201 -80.46 -9.85 62.87
CA ASN A 201 -80.73 -10.16 61.45
C ASN A 201 -80.12 -9.11 60.51
N GLY A 202 -79.30 -9.54 59.55
CA GLY A 202 -78.66 -8.62 58.61
C GLY A 202 -77.87 -9.28 57.49
N TRP A 203 -77.63 -8.48 56.46
CA TRP A 203 -76.73 -8.80 55.34
C TRP A 203 -75.28 -8.67 55.81
N ILE A 204 -74.48 -9.69 55.55
CA ILE A 204 -73.03 -9.66 55.70
C ILE A 204 -72.41 -9.83 54.32
N THR A 205 -71.39 -9.04 54.06
CA THR A 205 -70.60 -9.13 52.84
C THR A 205 -69.21 -9.64 53.19
N LEU A 206 -68.79 -10.74 52.56
CA LEU A 206 -67.42 -11.22 52.62
C LEU A 206 -66.65 -10.70 51.43
N GLU A 207 -65.68 -9.83 51.68
CA GLU A 207 -64.71 -9.36 50.71
C GLU A 207 -63.50 -10.30 50.75
N ILE A 208 -63.28 -11.03 49.66
CA ILE A 208 -62.16 -11.96 49.53
C ILE A 208 -61.07 -11.29 48.74
N PHE A 209 -59.91 -11.16 49.37
CA PHE A 209 -58.73 -10.59 48.75
C PHE A 209 -57.69 -11.68 48.46
N GLY A 210 -57.20 -11.74 47.22
CA GLY A 210 -56.09 -12.58 46.80
C GLY A 210 -54.80 -11.75 46.68
N PHE A 211 -53.66 -12.36 46.99
CA PHE A 211 -52.34 -11.77 46.75
C PHE A 211 -51.66 -12.55 45.63
N VAL A 212 -51.34 -11.88 44.53
CA VAL A 212 -50.77 -12.53 43.34
C VAL A 212 -49.44 -13.20 43.66
N ASN A 213 -49.27 -14.40 43.15
CA ASN A 213 -48.02 -15.13 43.17
C ASN A 213 -47.18 -14.71 41.95
N LYS A 214 -46.14 -13.89 42.16
CA LYS A 214 -45.28 -13.38 41.07
C LYS A 214 -44.53 -14.47 40.30
N HIS A 215 -44.45 -15.68 40.83
CA HIS A 215 -43.70 -16.79 40.25
C HIS A 215 -44.59 -17.86 39.61
N ALA A 216 -45.92 -17.70 39.68
CA ALA A 216 -46.84 -18.62 39.04
C ALA A 216 -47.04 -18.21 37.56
N PRO A 217 -46.99 -19.16 36.61
CA PRO A 217 -47.23 -18.87 35.21
C PRO A 217 -48.72 -18.59 34.99
N VAL A 218 -49.08 -17.37 34.59
CA VAL A 218 -50.46 -16.97 34.28
C VAL A 218 -50.69 -17.03 32.78
N ASP A 219 -51.79 -17.64 32.34
CA ASP A 219 -52.19 -17.65 30.94
C ASP A 219 -52.66 -16.25 30.49
N ILE A 220 -52.33 -15.89 29.26
CA ILE A 220 -52.69 -14.60 28.67
C ILE A 220 -53.81 -14.80 27.65
N ILE A 221 -54.86 -13.98 27.74
CA ILE A 221 -55.98 -13.96 26.79
C ILE A 221 -56.07 -12.57 26.17
N PHE A 222 -56.07 -12.52 24.84
CA PHE A 222 -56.40 -11.32 24.09
C PHE A 222 -57.84 -11.42 23.59
N ASP A 223 -58.71 -10.54 24.07
CA ASP A 223 -59.93 -10.20 23.36
C ASP A 223 -59.73 -8.84 22.69
N GLY A 224 -60.49 -8.50 21.65
CA GLY A 224 -60.32 -7.25 20.89
C GLY A 224 -60.48 -5.95 21.71
N LEU A 225 -60.65 -6.02 23.04
CA LEU A 225 -60.77 -4.90 23.97
C LEU A 225 -59.58 -4.77 24.94
N GLY A 226 -58.64 -5.73 24.99
CA GLY A 226 -57.43 -5.63 25.82
C GLY A 226 -56.73 -6.97 26.12
N GLY A 227 -55.56 -6.90 26.73
CA GLY A 227 -54.85 -8.09 27.23
C GLY A 227 -55.22 -8.39 28.68
N TYR A 228 -55.68 -9.61 28.93
CA TYR A 228 -56.08 -10.07 30.26
C TYR A 228 -55.20 -11.22 30.72
N PHE A 229 -54.90 -11.20 32.01
CA PHE A 229 -54.35 -12.32 32.73
C PHE A 229 -55.49 -13.20 33.23
N ASP A 230 -55.45 -14.49 32.88
CA ASP A 230 -56.40 -15.47 33.38
C ASP A 230 -55.92 -16.05 34.70
N PHE A 231 -56.50 -15.52 35.77
CA PHE A 231 -56.27 -16.03 37.12
C PHE A 231 -57.06 -17.32 37.39
N GLY A 232 -57.66 -17.95 36.39
CA GLY A 232 -58.37 -19.22 36.51
C GLY A 232 -59.79 -19.06 37.04
N GLU A 233 -60.44 -20.20 37.29
CA GLU A 233 -61.81 -20.24 37.78
C GLU A 233 -61.88 -20.29 39.31
N LEU A 234 -62.59 -19.31 39.89
CA LEU A 234 -62.87 -19.30 41.31
C LEU A 234 -64.21 -19.98 41.58
N THR A 235 -64.17 -21.02 42.41
CA THR A 235 -65.32 -21.88 42.69
C THR A 235 -65.76 -21.77 44.15
N PHE A 236 -67.05 -21.53 44.38
CA PHE A 236 -67.56 -21.26 45.72
C PHE A 236 -68.63 -22.25 46.16
N GLY A 237 -68.50 -22.74 47.39
CA GLY A 237 -69.49 -23.56 48.07
C GLY A 237 -69.81 -23.04 49.48
N ILE A 238 -71.05 -23.18 49.90
CA ILE A 238 -71.47 -22.86 51.26
C ILE A 238 -72.06 -24.11 51.90
N PHE A 239 -71.60 -24.40 53.12
CA PHE A 239 -72.08 -25.52 53.92
C PHE A 239 -72.48 -25.04 55.31
N VAL A 240 -73.45 -25.71 55.89
CA VAL A 240 -73.81 -25.51 57.31
C VAL A 240 -73.29 -26.70 58.09
N VAL A 241 -72.50 -26.44 59.14
CA VAL A 241 -71.88 -27.48 59.98
C VAL A 241 -72.34 -27.35 61.44
N ASN A 242 -72.38 -28.46 62.16
CA ASN A 242 -72.72 -28.48 63.59
C ASN A 242 -71.49 -28.19 64.48
N MET A 243 -71.70 -28.13 65.81
CA MET A 243 -70.63 -27.90 66.79
C MET A 243 -69.46 -28.89 66.76
N ARG A 244 -69.65 -30.10 66.22
CA ARG A 244 -68.61 -31.13 66.11
C ARG A 244 -67.80 -31.02 64.81
N GLY A 245 -68.21 -30.13 63.90
CA GLY A 245 -67.62 -29.97 62.58
C GLY A 245 -68.25 -30.87 61.51
N ASP A 246 -69.30 -31.63 61.82
CA ASP A 246 -69.97 -32.49 60.85
C ASP A 246 -70.92 -31.65 59.98
N THR A 247 -70.88 -31.87 58.66
CA THR A 247 -71.74 -31.19 57.68
C THR A 247 -73.20 -31.59 57.88
N VAL A 248 -74.07 -30.60 58.11
CA VAL A 248 -75.51 -30.80 58.35
C VAL A 248 -76.33 -30.50 57.11
N ARG A 249 -75.88 -29.55 56.27
CA ARG A 249 -76.51 -29.21 54.99
C ARG A 249 -75.44 -28.82 53.96
N ARG A 250 -75.56 -29.39 52.76
CA ARG A 250 -74.77 -29.06 51.57
C ARG A 250 -75.71 -28.43 50.55
N GLU A 251 -75.57 -27.12 50.29
CA GLU A 251 -76.05 -26.55 49.03
C GLU A 251 -75.28 -27.23 47.88
N PRO A 252 -75.85 -27.44 46.68
CA PRO A 252 -75.18 -28.21 45.63
C PRO A 252 -73.74 -27.72 45.41
N ASP A 253 -72.84 -28.67 45.22
CA ASP A 253 -71.40 -28.61 45.47
C ASP A 253 -70.60 -27.46 44.83
N VAL A 254 -71.20 -26.68 43.95
CA VAL A 254 -70.69 -25.42 43.41
C VAL A 254 -71.90 -24.51 43.16
N THR A 255 -71.96 -23.35 43.81
CA THR A 255 -73.07 -22.39 43.61
C THR A 255 -72.79 -21.37 42.49
N SER A 256 -71.52 -21.17 42.14
CA SER A 256 -71.10 -20.40 40.97
C SER A 256 -69.61 -20.70 40.68
N SER A 257 -69.24 -20.79 39.40
CA SER A 257 -67.86 -20.68 38.93
C SER A 257 -67.74 -19.37 38.15
N THR A 258 -66.70 -18.58 38.42
CA THR A 258 -66.37 -17.42 37.60
C THR A 258 -64.90 -17.43 37.26
N ARG A 259 -64.61 -17.21 35.99
CA ARG A 259 -63.26 -16.93 35.51
C ARG A 259 -62.81 -15.55 35.99
N LEU A 260 -61.68 -15.50 36.68
CA LEU A 260 -61.06 -14.27 37.15
C LEU A 260 -60.13 -13.74 36.07
N MET A 261 -60.56 -12.67 35.41
CA MET A 261 -59.72 -11.96 34.44
C MET A 261 -59.24 -10.65 35.06
N ALA A 262 -57.95 -10.36 34.95
CA ALA A 262 -57.38 -9.09 35.41
C ALA A 262 -56.69 -8.37 34.26
N LEU A 263 -56.91 -7.05 34.14
CA LEU A 263 -56.23 -6.27 33.11
C LEU A 263 -54.73 -6.19 33.41
N GLY A 264 -53.90 -6.42 32.39
CA GLY A 264 -52.47 -6.10 32.49
C GLY A 264 -52.16 -4.65 32.14
N GLY A 265 -50.88 -4.29 32.27
CA GLY A 265 -50.30 -3.21 31.49
C GLY A 265 -49.84 -3.77 30.14
N ILE A 266 -50.10 -3.04 29.06
CA ILE A 266 -49.63 -3.40 27.72
C ILE A 266 -48.37 -2.59 27.44
N LEU A 267 -47.33 -3.22 26.92
CA LEU A 267 -46.12 -2.59 26.44
C LEU A 267 -46.05 -2.78 24.93
N ASN A 268 -46.17 -1.67 24.20
CA ASN A 268 -45.99 -1.65 22.76
C ASN A 268 -44.60 -1.10 22.46
N VAL A 269 -43.76 -1.92 21.82
CA VAL A 269 -42.44 -1.56 21.35
C VAL A 269 -42.48 -1.45 19.84
N THR A 270 -42.11 -0.29 19.32
CA THR A 270 -42.12 -0.04 17.87
C THR A 270 -40.77 0.50 17.41
N HIS A 271 -40.33 0.09 16.22
CA HIS A 271 -39.07 0.51 15.63
C HIS A 271 -39.35 1.26 14.33
N ILE A 272 -39.14 2.58 14.34
CA ILE A 272 -39.48 3.47 13.21
C ILE A 272 -38.27 4.24 12.69
N ASP A 273 -38.31 4.65 11.43
CA ASP A 273 -37.36 5.63 10.87
C ASP A 273 -37.78 7.09 11.17
N GLU A 274 -36.93 8.06 10.78
CA GLU A 274 -37.18 9.50 10.94
C GLU A 274 -38.48 9.99 10.24
N SER A 275 -38.99 9.25 9.25
CA SER A 275 -40.25 9.56 8.56
C SER A 275 -41.48 8.96 9.24
N GLY A 276 -41.28 8.14 10.29
CA GLY A 276 -42.33 7.42 11.00
C GLY A 276 -42.70 6.07 10.38
N LYS A 277 -41.91 5.56 9.42
CA LYS A 277 -42.13 4.25 8.81
C LYS A 277 -41.54 3.16 9.69
N GLU A 278 -42.29 2.08 9.91
CA GLU A 278 -41.82 0.90 10.64
C GLU A 278 -40.70 0.16 9.88
N ILE A 279 -39.61 -0.16 10.57
CA ILE A 279 -38.38 -0.76 10.02
C ILE A 279 -37.91 -2.03 10.74
N GLY A 280 -38.62 -2.43 11.79
CA GLY A 280 -38.41 -3.67 12.53
C GLY A 280 -39.74 -4.14 13.09
N ASP A 281 -39.82 -5.40 13.49
CA ASP A 281 -41.07 -5.99 13.99
C ASP A 281 -41.54 -5.26 15.26
N ALA A 282 -42.80 -4.80 15.28
CA ALA A 282 -43.41 -4.31 16.50
C ALA A 282 -43.73 -5.46 17.46
N GLU A 283 -43.42 -5.24 18.74
CA GLU A 283 -43.73 -6.18 19.82
C GLU A 283 -44.82 -5.59 20.72
N SER A 284 -45.81 -6.41 21.07
CA SER A 284 -46.83 -6.07 22.05
C SER A 284 -46.82 -7.11 23.16
N ASN A 285 -46.36 -6.71 24.34
CA ASN A 285 -46.22 -7.58 25.50
C ASN A 285 -47.23 -7.19 26.59
N LEU A 286 -47.77 -8.19 27.28
CA LEU A 286 -48.65 -7.99 28.43
C LEU A 286 -47.89 -8.30 29.72
N GLY A 287 -47.92 -7.38 30.69
CA GLY A 287 -47.25 -7.52 31.97
C GLY A 287 -48.14 -7.20 33.17
N MET A 288 -47.86 -7.86 34.29
CA MET A 288 -48.56 -7.64 35.56
C MET A 288 -48.25 -6.22 36.08
N PRO A 289 -49.24 -5.41 36.52
CA PRO A 289 -49.00 -4.07 37.06
C PRO A 289 -48.00 -4.07 38.22
N GLY A 290 -46.96 -3.24 38.10
CA GLY A 290 -45.85 -3.18 39.04
C GLY A 290 -44.68 -4.11 38.72
N ALA A 291 -44.82 -5.08 37.81
CA ALA A 291 -43.70 -5.87 37.30
C ALA A 291 -42.77 -4.97 36.48
N GLU A 292 -41.47 -5.21 36.57
CA GLU A 292 -40.48 -4.49 35.78
C GLU A 292 -40.52 -4.95 34.32
N TYR A 293 -40.32 -4.00 33.41
CA TYR A 293 -40.02 -4.26 32.02
C TYR A 293 -38.72 -3.59 31.63
N THR A 294 -38.05 -4.20 30.67
CA THR A 294 -36.87 -3.67 30.00
C THR A 294 -37.00 -4.02 28.53
N THR A 295 -36.75 -3.04 27.69
CA THR A 295 -36.75 -3.18 26.23
C THR A 295 -35.36 -2.84 25.71
N GLU A 296 -34.99 -3.41 24.57
CA GLU A 296 -33.72 -3.14 23.91
C GLU A 296 -33.96 -2.67 22.49
N ALA A 297 -33.08 -1.80 22.00
CA ALA A 297 -33.09 -1.40 20.60
C ALA A 297 -32.66 -2.59 19.72
N LEU A 298 -33.34 -2.78 18.59
CA LEU A 298 -32.88 -3.69 17.54
C LEU A 298 -31.53 -3.21 16.96
N ASN A 299 -30.65 -4.17 16.67
CA ASN A 299 -29.45 -3.96 15.90
C ASN A 299 -29.78 -4.14 14.40
N LEU A 300 -29.91 -3.01 13.69
CA LEU A 300 -30.33 -2.97 12.29
C LEU A 300 -29.15 -2.52 11.40
N ASP A 301 -28.76 -3.33 10.40
CA ASP A 301 -27.54 -3.13 9.61
C ASP A 301 -27.44 -1.76 8.89
N GLU A 302 -28.58 -1.22 8.43
CA GLU A 302 -28.63 0.06 7.70
C GLU A 302 -29.03 1.27 8.56
N PHE A 303 -29.18 1.10 9.87
CA PHE A 303 -29.78 2.12 10.74
C PHE A 303 -29.01 2.26 12.04
N TYR A 304 -29.02 3.46 12.62
CA TYR A 304 -28.52 3.68 13.98
C TYR A 304 -29.60 4.30 14.83
N LEU A 305 -29.59 3.97 16.13
CA LEU A 305 -30.55 4.52 17.09
C LEU A 305 -30.31 6.02 17.22
N LEU A 306 -31.33 6.81 16.86
CA LEU A 306 -31.31 8.26 16.95
C LEU A 306 -31.82 8.71 18.32
N GLU A 307 -32.99 8.22 18.72
CA GLU A 307 -33.63 8.55 19.99
C GLU A 307 -34.57 7.43 20.45
N ILE A 308 -34.88 7.44 21.75
CA ILE A 308 -35.91 6.60 22.36
C ILE A 308 -37.03 7.53 22.82
N ARG A 309 -38.26 7.25 22.39
CA ARG A 309 -39.47 7.95 22.87
C ARG A 309 -40.18 7.04 23.86
N GLY A 310 -40.44 7.56 25.06
CA GLY A 310 -40.92 6.77 26.19
C GLY A 310 -39.77 6.25 27.05
N GLU A 311 -40.10 5.47 28.07
CA GLU A 311 -39.13 4.94 29.04
C GLU A 311 -38.79 3.48 28.69
N ALA A 312 -37.54 3.21 28.28
CA ALA A 312 -37.09 1.88 27.86
C ALA A 312 -37.11 0.83 28.98
N SER A 313 -37.15 1.29 30.23
CA SER A 313 -37.37 0.46 31.41
C SER A 313 -38.32 1.16 32.38
N GLY A 314 -39.07 0.36 33.12
CA GLY A 314 -40.04 0.87 34.08
C GLY A 314 -40.89 -0.26 34.63
N ASN A 315 -42.06 0.09 35.15
CA ASN A 315 -42.99 -0.90 35.68
C ASN A 315 -44.29 -0.84 34.89
N TYR A 316 -44.89 -2.00 34.61
CA TYR A 316 -46.21 -2.05 33.96
C TYR A 316 -47.24 -1.28 34.78
N ILE A 317 -48.08 -0.49 34.11
CA ILE A 317 -49.14 0.30 34.76
C ILE A 317 -50.48 -0.29 34.36
N LEU A 318 -51.34 -0.53 35.35
CA LEU A 318 -52.65 -1.13 35.16
C LEU A 318 -53.51 -0.37 34.15
N GLY A 319 -54.07 -1.10 33.17
CA GLY A 319 -55.00 -0.55 32.19
C GLY A 319 -54.40 0.52 31.26
N ARG A 320 -53.09 0.71 31.29
CA ARG A 320 -52.37 1.64 30.40
C ARG A 320 -51.58 0.88 29.36
N VAL A 321 -51.52 1.50 28.19
CA VAL A 321 -50.55 1.15 27.15
C VAL A 321 -49.31 2.01 27.38
N ILE A 322 -48.18 1.36 27.59
CA ILE A 322 -46.86 1.95 27.62
C ILE A 322 -46.32 1.86 26.20
N GLU A 323 -46.00 3.01 25.62
CA GLU A 323 -45.42 3.08 24.28
C GLU A 323 -43.93 3.35 24.42
N VAL A 324 -43.11 2.46 23.88
CA VAL A 324 -41.66 2.65 23.72
C VAL A 324 -41.37 2.61 22.23
N THR A 325 -40.98 3.76 21.68
CA THR A 325 -40.65 3.87 20.26
C THR A 325 -39.16 4.14 20.10
N TYR A 326 -38.46 3.19 19.49
CA TYR A 326 -37.09 3.36 19.05
C TYR A 326 -37.09 4.02 17.68
N VAL A 327 -36.54 5.23 17.60
CA VAL A 327 -36.44 6.00 16.35
C VAL A 327 -35.04 5.85 15.81
N TYR A 328 -34.94 5.45 14.55
CA TYR A 328 -33.68 5.21 13.88
C TYR A 328 -33.47 6.18 12.72
N ALA A 329 -32.22 6.54 12.50
CA ALA A 329 -31.78 7.26 11.31
C ALA A 329 -31.02 6.31 10.39
N LYS A 330 -31.16 6.52 9.08
CA LYS A 330 -30.44 5.70 8.10
C LYS A 330 -28.94 5.98 8.20
N SER A 331 -28.14 4.93 8.34
CA SER A 331 -26.69 5.05 8.41
C SER A 331 -26.14 5.59 7.09
N ALA A 332 -25.36 6.66 7.16
CA ALA A 332 -24.82 7.37 6.00
C ALA A 332 -23.29 7.36 6.04
N LEU A 333 -22.70 6.53 5.18
CA LEU A 333 -21.28 6.59 4.84
C LEU A 333 -21.07 7.69 3.81
N THR A 334 -20.23 8.67 4.12
CA THR A 334 -19.96 9.82 3.26
C THR A 334 -18.47 10.07 3.15
N ALA A 335 -18.06 10.70 2.05
CA ALA A 335 -16.69 11.15 1.82
C ALA A 335 -16.68 12.31 0.80
N GLU A 336 -15.62 13.10 0.82
CA GLU A 336 -15.36 14.16 -0.14
C GLU A 336 -14.34 13.70 -1.19
N VAL A 337 -14.59 14.04 -2.45
CA VAL A 337 -13.75 13.65 -3.59
C VAL A 337 -12.96 14.86 -4.10
N VAL A 338 -11.64 14.71 -4.14
CA VAL A 338 -10.70 15.70 -4.66
C VAL A 338 -10.16 15.23 -6.02
N PRO A 339 -10.32 16.03 -7.10
CA PRO A 339 -9.79 15.68 -8.43
C PRO A 339 -8.30 15.38 -8.41
N GLN A 340 -7.87 14.39 -9.20
CA GLN A 340 -6.47 13.98 -9.30
C GLN A 340 -5.91 14.20 -10.71
N THR A 341 -4.59 14.24 -10.79
CA THR A 341 -3.84 14.22 -12.05
C THR A 341 -3.05 12.93 -12.16
N ILE A 342 -3.06 12.31 -13.33
CA ILE A 342 -2.29 11.09 -13.62
C ILE A 342 -1.57 11.28 -14.94
N ASP A 343 -0.30 10.89 -14.98
CA ASP A 343 0.48 10.90 -16.20
C ASP A 343 -0.02 9.87 -17.22
N LEU A 344 0.21 10.14 -18.49
CA LEU A 344 -0.25 9.32 -19.60
C LEU A 344 0.20 7.86 -19.43
N GLY A 345 -0.75 6.93 -19.48
CA GLY A 345 -0.53 5.51 -19.25
C GLY A 345 -0.30 5.08 -17.80
N GLY A 346 -0.26 6.04 -16.86
CA GLY A 346 -0.10 5.82 -15.43
C GLY A 346 -1.33 5.20 -14.77
N ARG A 347 -1.18 4.91 -13.47
CA ARG A 347 -2.18 4.24 -12.62
C ARG A 347 -2.39 5.04 -11.33
N LEU A 348 -3.56 4.93 -10.72
CA LEU A 348 -3.78 5.49 -9.38
C LEU A 348 -2.98 4.71 -8.35
N THR A 349 -2.16 5.43 -7.59
CA THR A 349 -1.42 4.88 -6.44
C THR A 349 -2.26 4.96 -5.17
N GLU A 350 -1.91 4.18 -4.14
CA GLU A 350 -2.55 4.24 -2.82
C GLU A 350 -2.46 5.64 -2.18
N SER A 351 -1.31 6.31 -2.36
CA SER A 351 -1.11 7.69 -1.93
C SER A 351 -2.09 8.65 -2.62
N GLN A 352 -2.28 8.51 -3.94
CA GLN A 352 -3.27 9.32 -4.67
C GLN A 352 -4.71 9.01 -4.24
N LEU A 353 -5.05 7.75 -3.91
CA LEU A 353 -6.38 7.39 -3.43
C LEU A 353 -6.69 8.06 -2.08
N THR A 354 -5.75 8.04 -1.14
CA THR A 354 -5.91 8.68 0.17
C THR A 354 -5.95 10.20 0.08
N GLN A 355 -5.30 10.81 -0.92
CA GLN A 355 -5.42 12.25 -1.21
C GLN A 355 -6.73 12.59 -1.95
N ALA A 356 -7.25 11.66 -2.75
CA ALA A 356 -8.47 11.86 -3.54
C ALA A 356 -9.74 11.72 -2.71
N ILE A 357 -9.71 10.93 -1.65
CA ILE A 357 -10.89 10.63 -0.82
C ILE A 357 -10.61 11.11 0.60
N THR A 358 -11.29 12.18 0.98
CA THR A 358 -11.09 12.89 2.26
C THR A 358 -12.40 12.99 3.03
N ASN A 359 -12.35 13.42 4.30
CA ASN A 359 -13.54 13.60 5.15
C ASN A 359 -14.46 12.36 5.20
N VAL A 360 -13.86 11.17 5.24
CA VAL A 360 -14.60 9.91 5.35
C VAL A 360 -15.30 9.87 6.70
N SER A 361 -16.62 9.76 6.70
CA SER A 361 -17.42 9.75 7.93
C SER A 361 -18.55 8.74 7.86
N LEU A 362 -18.88 8.15 9.02
CA LEU A 362 -20.06 7.33 9.23
C LEU A 362 -20.95 8.06 10.22
N ASN A 363 -22.17 8.39 9.79
CA ASN A 363 -23.18 9.07 10.63
C ASN A 363 -22.66 10.41 11.20
N GLY A 364 -21.81 11.11 10.44
CA GLY A 364 -21.18 12.38 10.85
C GLY A 364 -19.96 12.24 11.76
N GLY A 365 -19.65 11.03 12.25
CA GLY A 365 -18.40 10.73 12.94
C GLY A 365 -17.27 10.50 11.95
N LEU A 366 -16.18 11.26 12.07
CA LEU A 366 -15.00 11.08 11.20
C LEU A 366 -14.36 9.71 11.47
N LEU A 367 -14.10 8.97 10.40
CA LEU A 367 -13.46 7.66 10.47
C LEU A 367 -11.93 7.79 10.34
N SER A 368 -11.19 6.98 11.08
CA SER A 368 -9.76 6.79 10.85
C SER A 368 -9.50 5.84 9.69
N SER A 369 -8.30 5.92 9.10
CA SER A 369 -7.95 5.16 7.88
C SER A 369 -7.97 3.63 8.05
N ASP A 370 -7.92 3.12 9.27
CA ASP A 370 -8.03 1.70 9.62
C ASP A 370 -9.48 1.20 9.76
N GLU A 371 -10.46 2.11 9.79
CA GLU A 371 -11.89 1.79 9.88
C GLU A 371 -12.55 1.57 8.52
N TYR A 372 -11.85 1.88 7.42
CA TYR A 372 -12.35 1.67 6.06
C TYR A 372 -11.27 1.14 5.11
N THR A 373 -11.71 0.66 3.95
CA THR A 373 -10.83 0.23 2.85
C THR A 373 -11.28 0.87 1.53
N LEU A 374 -10.32 1.21 0.68
CA LEU A 374 -10.55 1.79 -0.65
C LEU A 374 -10.16 0.78 -1.72
N ASN A 375 -11.11 0.41 -2.58
CA ASN A 375 -10.89 -0.55 -3.65
C ASN A 375 -11.24 0.08 -5.00
N ILE A 376 -10.32 0.07 -5.97
CA ILE A 376 -10.61 0.54 -7.32
C ILE A 376 -11.49 -0.50 -8.01
N ASN A 377 -12.74 -0.12 -8.31
CA ASN A 377 -13.68 -0.92 -9.09
C ASN A 377 -13.50 -0.70 -10.60
N LYS A 378 -13.16 0.52 -11.01
CA LYS A 378 -12.87 0.84 -12.41
C LYS A 378 -11.70 1.81 -12.51
N SER A 379 -10.65 1.39 -13.19
CA SER A 379 -9.49 2.23 -13.49
C SER A 379 -9.85 3.32 -14.51
N PRO A 380 -9.25 4.52 -14.40
CA PRO A 380 -9.45 5.59 -15.36
C PRO A 380 -8.79 5.24 -16.70
N ASP A 381 -9.38 5.70 -17.81
CA ASP A 381 -8.75 5.61 -19.13
C ASP A 381 -7.66 6.69 -19.27
N THR A 382 -6.40 6.26 -19.18
CA THR A 382 -5.21 7.13 -19.28
C THR A 382 -4.56 7.09 -20.66
N SER A 383 -5.32 6.84 -21.73
CA SER A 383 -4.79 6.69 -23.09
C SER A 383 -4.64 8.00 -23.88
N ILE A 384 -5.28 9.09 -23.44
CA ILE A 384 -5.34 10.39 -24.12
C ILE A 384 -5.12 11.51 -23.11
N VAL A 385 -4.27 12.49 -23.45
CA VAL A 385 -4.00 13.66 -22.61
C VAL A 385 -5.16 14.67 -22.70
N GLY A 386 -5.45 15.36 -21.59
CA GLY A 386 -6.43 16.45 -21.54
C GLY A 386 -7.90 16.02 -21.56
N THR A 387 -8.18 14.71 -21.63
CA THR A 387 -9.54 14.18 -21.43
C THR A 387 -9.85 14.09 -19.94
N THR A 388 -11.04 14.54 -19.54
CA THR A 388 -11.58 14.28 -18.21
C THR A 388 -12.17 12.88 -18.19
N THR A 389 -11.59 11.99 -17.39
CA THR A 389 -12.07 10.62 -17.15
C THR A 389 -12.36 10.45 -15.65
N SER A 390 -12.90 9.31 -15.24
CA SER A 390 -13.11 9.01 -13.82
C SER A 390 -12.60 7.63 -13.43
N ALA A 391 -12.14 7.53 -12.19
CA ALA A 391 -11.90 6.26 -11.53
C ALA A 391 -13.05 5.97 -10.56
N SER A 392 -13.61 4.77 -10.62
CA SER A 392 -14.67 4.32 -9.71
C SER A 392 -14.01 3.61 -8.53
N VAL A 393 -14.16 4.14 -7.32
CA VAL A 393 -13.58 3.60 -6.09
C VAL A 393 -14.68 3.24 -5.11
N VAL A 394 -14.63 2.02 -4.59
CA VAL A 394 -15.54 1.52 -3.56
C VAL A 394 -14.88 1.72 -2.20
N LEU A 395 -15.47 2.58 -1.40
CA LEU A 395 -15.15 2.77 0.00
C LEU A 395 -16.00 1.80 0.82
N ASN A 396 -15.35 0.92 1.59
CA ASN A 396 -16.01 -0.05 2.45
C ASN A 396 -15.70 0.28 3.90
N HIS A 397 -16.73 0.43 4.74
CA HIS A 397 -16.53 0.51 6.18
C HIS A 397 -16.32 -0.90 6.77
N ASN A 398 -15.21 -1.11 7.48
CA ASN A 398 -14.72 -2.44 7.85
C ASN A 398 -15.66 -3.17 8.82
N ARG A 399 -16.34 -2.44 9.72
CA ARG A 399 -17.20 -3.04 10.75
C ARG A 399 -18.63 -3.31 10.29
N THR A 400 -19.22 -2.39 9.52
CA THR A 400 -20.63 -2.50 9.09
C THR A 400 -20.78 -3.10 7.70
N SER A 401 -19.67 -3.28 6.97
CA SER A 401 -19.69 -3.68 5.55
C SER A 401 -20.44 -2.73 4.63
N GLN A 402 -20.80 -1.52 5.10
CA GLN A 402 -21.46 -0.50 4.28
C GLN A 402 -20.51 -0.03 3.18
N GLN A 403 -21.06 0.20 1.98
CA GLN A 403 -20.30 0.59 0.80
C GLN A 403 -20.73 1.96 0.27
N LEU A 404 -19.77 2.73 -0.23
CA LEU A 404 -19.98 3.98 -0.96
C LEU A 404 -19.14 3.95 -2.23
N ILE A 405 -19.78 4.18 -3.39
CA ILE A 405 -19.09 4.29 -4.67
C ILE A 405 -18.78 5.76 -4.94
N LEU A 406 -17.51 6.06 -5.16
CA LEU A 406 -16.98 7.39 -5.40
C LEU A 406 -16.38 7.45 -6.80
N GLU A 407 -16.77 8.46 -7.58
CA GLU A 407 -16.20 8.73 -8.90
C GLU A 407 -15.16 9.85 -8.78
N ILE A 408 -13.88 9.49 -8.85
CA ILE A 408 -12.76 10.43 -8.75
C ILE A 408 -12.53 11.06 -10.12
N PRO A 409 -12.68 12.38 -10.29
CA PRO A 409 -12.34 13.06 -11.55
C PRO A 409 -10.83 13.03 -11.77
N ILE A 410 -10.41 12.56 -12.95
CA ILE A 410 -9.01 12.44 -13.34
C ILE A 410 -8.71 13.31 -14.55
N THR A 411 -7.65 14.11 -14.44
CA THR A 411 -7.03 14.80 -15.58
C THR A 411 -5.76 14.07 -16.00
N VAL A 412 -5.64 13.72 -17.28
CA VAL A 412 -4.47 13.03 -17.82
C VAL A 412 -3.45 14.04 -18.35
N THR A 413 -2.20 13.97 -17.88
CA THR A 413 -1.04 14.79 -18.30
C THR A 413 -0.06 14.01 -19.15
N PHE A 414 0.88 14.66 -19.84
CA PHE A 414 1.94 13.95 -20.57
C PHE A 414 2.92 13.23 -19.64
N GLY A 415 3.18 13.80 -18.45
CA GLY A 415 4.24 13.33 -17.57
C GLY A 415 5.63 13.52 -18.18
N ASN A 416 6.57 12.69 -17.74
CA ASN A 416 7.90 12.60 -18.34
C ASN A 416 7.84 11.67 -19.55
N ALA A 417 7.83 12.23 -20.77
CA ALA A 417 7.52 11.44 -21.95
C ALA A 417 8.32 11.83 -23.21
N ILE A 418 8.57 10.83 -24.06
CA ILE A 418 9.08 11.02 -25.43
C ILE A 418 7.95 10.75 -26.43
N ARG A 419 7.71 11.70 -27.32
CA ARG A 419 6.70 11.62 -28.38
C ARG A 419 7.34 11.52 -29.75
N PHE A 420 6.98 10.47 -30.47
CA PHE A 420 7.30 10.29 -31.88
C PHE A 420 6.14 10.83 -32.72
N SER A 421 6.44 11.68 -33.71
CA SER A 421 5.41 12.19 -34.62
C SER A 421 5.38 11.38 -35.91
N GLY A 422 4.20 10.90 -36.27
CA GLY A 422 3.90 10.25 -37.55
C GLY A 422 3.49 11.26 -38.63
N PHE A 423 2.77 10.83 -39.65
CA PHE A 423 2.24 11.67 -40.73
C PHE A 423 1.45 12.89 -40.21
N ASN A 424 1.57 14.06 -40.85
CA ASN A 424 0.86 15.31 -40.49
C ASN A 424 1.01 15.75 -39.02
N ASP A 425 2.18 15.50 -38.44
CA ASP A 425 2.55 15.74 -37.05
C ASP A 425 1.64 15.07 -36.01
N TYR A 426 0.86 14.08 -36.42
CA TYR A 426 0.08 13.26 -35.51
C TYR A 426 0.98 12.43 -34.59
N SER A 427 0.49 12.11 -33.40
CA SER A 427 1.21 11.24 -32.48
C SER A 427 1.30 9.82 -33.07
N ALA A 428 2.51 9.32 -33.27
CA ALA A 428 2.75 7.91 -33.61
C ALA A 428 2.93 7.02 -32.37
N GLY A 429 3.10 7.63 -31.21
CA GLY A 429 3.29 6.97 -29.92
C GLY A 429 3.94 7.94 -28.95
N ILE A 430 3.47 7.92 -27.71
CA ILE A 430 4.03 8.66 -26.57
C ILE A 430 4.46 7.63 -25.54
N TYR A 431 5.73 7.68 -25.18
CA TYR A 431 6.40 6.75 -24.28
C TYR A 431 6.69 7.49 -22.98
N THR A 432 5.90 7.19 -21.96
CA THR A 432 5.93 7.89 -20.65
C THR A 432 6.67 7.04 -19.63
N TRP A 433 7.63 7.64 -18.93
CA TRP A 433 8.42 7.02 -17.87
C TRP A 433 7.76 7.24 -16.50
N HIS A 434 7.40 6.15 -15.83
CA HIS A 434 6.81 6.13 -14.48
C HIS A 434 7.84 5.60 -13.49
N SER A 435 8.65 6.51 -12.93
CA SER A 435 9.82 6.16 -12.09
C SER A 435 9.47 5.52 -10.74
N ASP A 436 8.28 5.80 -10.22
CA ASP A 436 7.74 5.28 -8.96
C ASP A 436 7.44 3.78 -9.02
N ILE A 437 7.04 3.28 -10.19
CA ILE A 437 6.69 1.88 -10.42
C ILE A 437 7.65 1.15 -11.39
N GLY A 438 8.61 1.85 -11.99
CA GLY A 438 9.67 1.24 -12.80
C GLY A 438 9.22 0.74 -14.17
N ILE A 439 8.33 1.48 -14.84
CA ILE A 439 7.85 1.10 -16.18
C ILE A 439 7.83 2.27 -17.16
N ILE A 440 7.99 1.97 -18.44
CA ILE A 440 7.68 2.87 -19.55
C ILE A 440 6.37 2.39 -20.18
N THR A 441 5.42 3.28 -20.37
CA THR A 441 4.13 2.98 -21.03
C THR A 441 4.05 3.66 -22.38
N ALA A 442 3.53 2.97 -23.38
CA ALA A 442 3.21 3.54 -24.68
C ALA A 442 1.72 3.86 -24.75
N ARG A 443 1.34 5.08 -25.13
CA ARG A 443 -0.04 5.47 -25.41
C ARG A 443 -0.14 6.32 -26.68
N ARG A 444 -1.34 6.42 -27.25
CA ARG A 444 -1.59 7.31 -28.40
C ARG A 444 -1.45 8.77 -28.01
N GLY A 445 -1.95 9.12 -26.81
CA GLY A 445 -1.83 10.44 -26.20
C GLY A 445 -2.68 11.55 -26.83
N THR A 446 -3.30 11.32 -27.99
CA THR A 446 -4.12 12.31 -28.72
C THR A 446 -5.32 11.66 -29.40
N THR A 447 -6.42 12.40 -29.59
CA THR A 447 -7.73 11.88 -30.05
C THR A 447 -7.84 11.56 -31.55
N SER A 448 -7.00 12.15 -32.41
CA SER A 448 -7.29 12.26 -33.86
C SER A 448 -6.63 11.22 -34.77
N THR A 449 -5.95 10.18 -34.26
CA THR A 449 -4.95 9.45 -35.05
C THR A 449 -5.37 8.04 -35.47
N THR A 450 -6.38 7.91 -36.35
CA THR A 450 -6.62 6.64 -37.04
C THR A 450 -5.74 6.58 -38.30
N GLY A 451 -5.02 5.47 -38.50
CA GLY A 451 -4.16 5.28 -39.68
C GLY A 451 -2.77 4.73 -39.36
N ASN A 452 -1.92 4.73 -40.38
CA ASN A 452 -0.53 4.29 -40.29
C ASN A 452 0.36 5.38 -39.70
N VAL A 453 1.47 4.96 -39.10
CA VAL A 453 2.48 5.84 -38.52
C VAL A 453 2.97 6.86 -39.56
N HIS A 454 3.40 6.41 -40.74
CA HIS A 454 3.76 7.28 -41.86
C HIS A 454 3.84 6.50 -43.20
N ASN A 455 2.76 6.50 -43.98
CA ASN A 455 2.62 5.66 -45.20
C ASN A 455 3.67 5.87 -46.30
N ASN A 456 4.33 7.03 -46.36
CA ASN A 456 5.41 7.27 -47.33
C ASN A 456 6.71 6.50 -47.02
N PHE A 457 6.81 5.87 -45.84
CA PHE A 457 7.98 5.10 -45.43
C PHE A 457 7.60 3.63 -45.17
N SER A 458 8.15 2.71 -45.96
CA SER A 458 7.87 1.27 -45.85
C SER A 458 8.75 0.53 -44.83
N GLY A 459 9.88 1.13 -44.44
CA GLY A 459 10.84 0.59 -43.47
C GLY A 459 10.59 1.06 -42.04
N ILE A 460 11.60 0.90 -41.18
CA ILE A 460 11.62 1.42 -39.82
C ILE A 460 11.51 2.94 -39.88
N TYR A 461 10.49 3.47 -39.23
CA TYR A 461 10.23 4.90 -39.12
C TYR A 461 10.72 5.43 -37.77
N TYR A 462 10.58 4.67 -36.69
CA TYR A 462 11.31 4.92 -35.45
C TYR A 462 11.66 3.62 -34.72
N ASN A 463 12.64 3.69 -33.83
CA ASN A 463 13.01 2.62 -32.91
C ASN A 463 13.11 3.18 -31.48
N PHE A 464 12.76 2.34 -30.51
CA PHE A 464 12.93 2.60 -29.09
C PHE A 464 13.69 1.43 -28.46
N SER A 465 14.85 1.70 -27.85
CA SER A 465 15.71 0.69 -27.24
C SER A 465 16.10 1.08 -25.81
N ILE A 466 16.30 0.09 -24.95
CA ILE A 466 16.71 0.27 -23.55
C ILE A 466 17.99 -0.53 -23.33
N HIS A 467 18.96 0.13 -22.71
CA HIS A 467 20.26 -0.42 -22.35
C HIS A 467 20.43 -0.42 -20.83
N ASP A 468 20.74 -1.58 -20.27
CA ASP A 468 21.13 -1.73 -18.87
C ASP A 468 22.65 -1.77 -18.76
N LEU A 469 23.22 -0.80 -18.04
CA LEU A 469 24.66 -0.74 -17.82
C LEU A 469 25.14 -1.77 -16.79
N GLY A 470 24.24 -2.45 -16.08
CA GLY A 470 24.56 -3.41 -15.02
C GLY A 470 25.28 -2.74 -13.85
N ASP A 471 26.10 -3.48 -13.11
CA ASP A 471 26.85 -2.94 -11.96
C ASP A 471 28.17 -2.24 -12.35
N ASN A 472 28.50 -2.22 -13.64
CA ASN A 472 29.73 -1.59 -14.10
C ASN A 472 29.63 -0.06 -13.93
N THR A 473 30.68 0.53 -13.36
CA THR A 473 30.76 1.97 -13.15
C THR A 473 31.10 2.76 -14.42
N ARG A 474 31.68 2.12 -15.44
CA ARG A 474 31.97 2.75 -16.74
C ARG A 474 31.71 1.77 -17.89
N ARG A 475 30.87 2.12 -18.86
CA ARG A 475 30.50 1.18 -19.94
C ARG A 475 30.20 1.86 -21.27
N VAL A 476 30.62 1.21 -22.37
CA VAL A 476 30.24 1.57 -23.75
C VAL A 476 28.89 0.91 -24.07
N ILE A 477 27.98 1.63 -24.75
CA ILE A 477 26.74 1.03 -25.25
C ILE A 477 27.04 0.04 -26.37
N GLY A 478 26.48 -1.17 -26.25
CA GLY A 478 26.62 -2.25 -27.21
C GLY A 478 25.49 -3.27 -27.13
N THR A 479 25.59 -4.34 -27.91
CA THR A 479 24.59 -5.42 -27.95
C THR A 479 24.46 -6.16 -26.63
N ASP A 480 25.52 -6.21 -25.82
CA ASP A 480 25.57 -6.82 -24.49
C ASP A 480 24.85 -5.98 -23.40
N THR A 481 24.64 -4.69 -23.67
CA THR A 481 23.86 -3.78 -22.80
C THR A 481 22.39 -3.72 -23.19
N LEU A 482 22.04 -4.09 -24.43
CA LEU A 482 20.69 -3.97 -24.96
C LEU A 482 19.75 -4.99 -24.31
N THR A 483 18.80 -4.52 -23.50
CA THR A 483 17.81 -5.37 -22.81
C THR A 483 16.47 -5.38 -23.52
N TYR A 484 16.16 -4.33 -24.28
CA TYR A 484 14.91 -4.21 -25.01
C TYR A 484 15.11 -3.38 -26.29
N SER A 485 14.47 -3.78 -27.39
CA SER A 485 14.43 -3.00 -28.63
C SER A 485 13.10 -3.19 -29.34
N TYR A 486 12.57 -2.11 -29.90
CA TYR A 486 11.28 -2.10 -30.57
C TYR A 486 11.30 -1.22 -31.81
N ASP A 487 11.15 -1.87 -32.96
CA ASP A 487 11.07 -1.23 -34.27
C ASP A 487 9.62 -0.95 -34.68
N VAL A 488 9.34 0.28 -35.07
CA VAL A 488 8.05 0.69 -35.62
C VAL A 488 8.20 1.07 -37.08
N ARG A 489 7.42 0.41 -37.94
CA ARG A 489 7.43 0.67 -39.38
C ARG A 489 6.49 1.80 -39.74
N GLY A 490 6.82 2.59 -40.76
CA GLY A 490 5.92 3.66 -41.22
C GLY A 490 4.56 3.13 -41.71
N THR A 491 4.52 1.90 -42.24
CA THR A 491 3.27 1.22 -42.64
C THR A 491 2.53 0.56 -41.48
N GLN A 492 3.06 0.54 -40.26
CA GLN A 492 2.35 0.01 -39.09
C GLN A 492 1.23 0.96 -38.68
N THR A 493 0.11 0.43 -38.15
CA THR A 493 -0.94 1.30 -37.61
C THR A 493 -0.48 1.95 -36.32
N ILE A 494 -0.95 3.16 -36.01
CA ILE A 494 -0.60 3.84 -34.76
C ILE A 494 -1.11 3.04 -33.54
N ALA A 495 -2.27 2.39 -33.66
CA ALA A 495 -2.79 1.50 -32.62
C ALA A 495 -1.82 0.36 -32.32
N SER A 496 -1.33 -0.34 -33.35
CA SER A 496 -0.39 -1.46 -33.19
C SER A 496 1.01 -0.99 -32.78
N ALA A 497 1.49 0.15 -33.25
CA ALA A 497 2.75 0.76 -32.82
C ALA A 497 2.79 1.03 -31.30
N VAL A 498 1.63 1.26 -30.69
CA VAL A 498 1.48 1.50 -29.26
C VAL A 498 1.19 0.19 -28.50
N SER A 499 0.26 -0.64 -28.99
CA SER A 499 -0.10 -1.89 -28.30
C SER A 499 1.01 -2.93 -28.34
N ASP A 500 1.78 -3.01 -29.42
CA ASP A 500 2.81 -4.04 -29.58
C ASP A 500 4.08 -3.72 -28.78
N PHE A 501 4.20 -2.49 -28.25
CA PHE A 501 5.29 -2.11 -27.35
C PHE A 501 5.29 -2.99 -26.09
N GLY A 502 6.47 -3.26 -25.56
CA GLY A 502 6.67 -4.15 -24.42
C GLY A 502 6.22 -5.59 -24.68
N ASN A 503 6.35 -6.10 -25.91
CA ASN A 503 5.89 -7.44 -26.30
C ASN A 503 4.35 -7.60 -26.27
N GLY A 504 3.60 -6.56 -26.63
CA GLY A 504 2.14 -6.62 -26.71
C GLY A 504 1.39 -6.11 -25.48
N PHE A 505 2.09 -5.62 -24.45
CA PHE A 505 1.47 -5.10 -23.23
C PHE A 505 1.26 -3.58 -23.26
N GLY A 506 1.82 -2.87 -24.24
CA GLY A 506 1.84 -1.41 -24.27
C GLY A 506 2.66 -0.80 -23.13
N GLU A 507 3.50 -1.59 -22.46
CA GLU A 507 4.40 -1.17 -21.39
C GLU A 507 5.57 -2.14 -21.23
N THR A 508 6.72 -1.63 -20.80
CA THR A 508 7.92 -2.43 -20.52
C THR A 508 8.59 -1.96 -19.24
N ASN A 509 9.28 -2.88 -18.56
CA ASN A 509 10.03 -2.55 -17.35
C ASN A 509 11.30 -1.76 -17.68
N ALA A 510 11.66 -0.84 -16.80
CA ALA A 510 12.90 -0.07 -16.85
C ALA A 510 13.27 0.38 -15.43
N LYS A 511 14.50 0.82 -15.23
CA LYS A 511 14.96 1.36 -13.95
C LYS A 511 15.70 2.67 -14.12
N VAL A 512 15.76 3.44 -13.04
CA VAL A 512 16.61 4.64 -12.98
C VAL A 512 18.06 4.25 -13.29
N GLY A 513 18.69 4.98 -14.21
CA GLY A 513 20.04 4.73 -14.72
C GLY A 513 20.10 3.90 -16.00
N ASP A 514 18.99 3.32 -16.47
CA ASP A 514 18.95 2.72 -17.81
C ASP A 514 19.10 3.81 -18.89
N ILE A 515 19.70 3.45 -20.01
CA ILE A 515 19.88 4.34 -21.16
C ILE A 515 18.86 4.00 -22.23
N VAL A 516 18.02 4.96 -22.57
CA VAL A 516 17.08 4.86 -23.68
C VAL A 516 17.73 5.41 -24.93
N GLU A 517 17.92 4.55 -25.92
CA GLU A 517 18.30 4.94 -27.28
C GLU A 517 17.04 5.03 -28.14
N VAL A 518 16.85 6.16 -28.81
CA VAL A 518 15.77 6.34 -29.78
C VAL A 518 16.32 6.66 -31.15
N TYR A 519 15.68 6.13 -32.18
CA TYR A 519 15.89 6.52 -33.57
C TYR A 519 14.60 7.06 -34.15
N HIS A 520 14.65 8.16 -34.90
CA HIS A 520 13.49 8.70 -35.60
C HIS A 520 13.89 9.09 -37.03
N ARG A 521 13.21 8.54 -38.05
CA ARG A 521 13.53 8.76 -39.47
C ARG A 521 13.53 10.25 -39.84
N GLU A 522 12.61 11.00 -39.24
CA GLU A 522 12.52 12.46 -39.30
C GLU A 522 12.83 13.10 -37.93
N PRO A 523 14.11 13.26 -37.54
CA PRO A 523 14.51 13.57 -36.16
C PRO A 523 13.97 14.91 -35.62
N THR A 524 13.68 15.86 -36.50
CA THR A 524 13.11 17.17 -36.10
C THR A 524 11.69 17.06 -35.50
N ARG A 525 11.07 15.88 -35.60
CA ARG A 525 9.70 15.58 -35.16
C ARG A 525 9.64 14.72 -33.89
N LEU A 526 10.78 14.53 -33.24
CA LEU A 526 10.91 13.93 -31.91
C LEU A 526 10.76 15.02 -30.84
N ARG A 527 9.87 14.78 -29.87
CA ARG A 527 9.56 15.73 -28.79
C ARG A 527 9.73 15.07 -27.43
N LYS A 528 10.12 15.88 -26.44
CA LYS A 528 10.21 15.48 -25.03
C LYS A 528 9.31 16.38 -24.17
N TYR A 529 8.73 15.80 -23.13
CA TYR A 529 7.91 16.46 -22.12
C TYR A 529 8.50 16.16 -20.75
N ASP A 530 8.51 17.16 -19.87
CA ASP A 530 8.96 17.04 -18.49
C ASP A 530 7.84 17.44 -17.54
N ALA A 531 7.49 16.55 -16.61
CA ALA A 531 6.53 16.86 -15.57
C ALA A 531 7.05 18.00 -14.65
N PRO A 532 6.18 18.89 -14.14
CA PRO A 532 4.74 18.96 -14.37
C PRO A 532 4.36 19.83 -15.59
N HIS A 533 5.32 20.22 -16.43
CA HIS A 533 5.09 21.14 -17.54
C HIS A 533 4.43 20.43 -18.73
N SER A 534 3.47 21.09 -19.37
CA SER A 534 2.80 20.58 -20.56
C SER A 534 3.50 20.94 -21.88
N GLU A 535 4.52 21.80 -21.81
CA GLU A 535 5.26 22.24 -22.99
C GLU A 535 6.23 21.15 -23.45
N SER A 536 6.31 20.97 -24.77
CA SER A 536 7.24 20.03 -25.36
C SER A 536 8.49 20.74 -25.87
N GLU A 537 9.66 20.15 -25.64
CA GLU A 537 10.90 20.58 -26.28
C GLU A 537 11.23 19.71 -27.50
N ARG A 538 11.95 20.27 -28.48
CA ARG A 538 12.49 19.49 -29.59
C ARG A 538 13.74 18.77 -29.12
N VAL A 539 13.79 17.45 -29.33
CA VAL A 539 15.00 16.69 -29.03
C VAL A 539 16.05 17.00 -30.09
N ASN A 540 17.25 17.38 -29.64
CA ASN A 540 18.40 17.47 -30.55
C ASN A 540 18.95 16.06 -30.79
N SER A 541 18.97 15.63 -32.05
CA SER A 541 19.36 14.28 -32.46
C SER A 541 20.51 14.35 -33.46
N LEU A 542 21.48 13.46 -33.31
CA LEU A 542 22.60 13.29 -34.24
C LEU A 542 22.41 11.97 -35.00
N ASN A 543 22.60 11.96 -36.33
CA ASN A 543 22.41 10.77 -37.16
C ASN A 543 21.06 10.07 -36.93
N ASN A 544 20.00 10.87 -36.77
CA ASN A 544 18.64 10.43 -36.47
C ASN A 544 18.47 9.71 -35.12
N ARG A 545 19.44 9.78 -34.21
CA ARG A 545 19.43 9.14 -32.89
C ARG A 545 19.53 10.14 -31.74
N ALA A 546 19.00 9.75 -30.60
CA ALA A 546 19.20 10.44 -29.32
C ALA A 546 19.26 9.42 -28.18
N TYR A 547 20.00 9.77 -27.14
CA TYR A 547 20.20 8.94 -25.96
C TYR A 547 19.70 9.67 -24.73
N PHE A 548 19.02 8.96 -23.84
CA PHE A 548 18.51 9.52 -22.59
C PHE A 548 18.85 8.62 -21.41
N GLU A 549 19.30 9.19 -20.30
CA GLU A 549 19.27 8.49 -19.01
C GLU A 549 17.85 8.56 -18.44
N LEU A 550 17.32 7.43 -17.96
CA LEU A 550 16.12 7.44 -17.12
C LEU A 550 16.50 7.90 -15.71
N THR A 551 16.03 9.07 -15.31
CA THR A 551 16.22 9.59 -13.95
C THR A 551 14.92 9.49 -13.14
N SER A 552 14.95 9.78 -11.85
CA SER A 552 13.72 9.93 -11.05
C SER A 552 12.83 11.09 -11.53
N ASN A 553 13.39 12.02 -12.30
CA ASN A 553 12.71 13.23 -12.76
C ASN A 553 12.34 13.17 -14.25
N GLY A 554 12.59 12.06 -14.95
CA GLY A 554 12.31 11.92 -16.37
C GLY A 554 13.50 11.52 -17.23
N TYR A 555 13.34 11.67 -18.53
CA TYR A 555 14.38 11.41 -19.53
C TYR A 555 15.43 12.54 -19.47
N SER A 556 16.70 12.25 -19.22
CA SER A 556 17.78 13.24 -19.27
C SER A 556 18.59 13.05 -20.55
N LEU A 557 18.60 14.04 -21.44
CA LEU A 557 19.31 13.95 -22.73
C LEU A 557 20.82 13.82 -22.51
N LEU A 558 21.42 12.82 -23.13
CA LEU A 558 22.87 12.58 -23.13
C LEU A 558 23.49 13.12 -24.43
N THR A 559 24.77 13.45 -24.37
CA THR A 559 25.52 14.10 -25.45
C THR A 559 26.92 13.52 -25.72
N PHE A 560 27.28 12.43 -25.03
CA PHE A 560 28.52 11.65 -25.24
C PHE A 560 28.75 11.19 -26.68
N ASP A 561 27.70 11.19 -27.52
CA ASP A 561 27.74 10.85 -28.95
C ASP A 561 27.98 12.05 -29.88
N ARG A 562 28.19 13.27 -29.34
CA ARG A 562 28.28 14.52 -30.12
C ARG A 562 29.64 15.20 -30.17
N ALA A 563 30.70 14.51 -29.75
CA ALA A 563 32.05 15.03 -29.99
C ALA A 563 32.38 14.99 -31.49
N HIS A 564 33.15 15.97 -31.97
CA HIS A 564 33.56 16.06 -33.36
C HIS A 564 35.07 15.85 -33.49
N PRO A 565 35.52 14.78 -34.16
CA PRO A 565 36.94 14.61 -34.49
C PRO A 565 37.46 15.80 -35.29
N ASN A 566 38.61 16.34 -34.88
CA ASN A 566 39.30 17.42 -35.58
C ASN A 566 40.51 16.84 -36.33
N PRO A 567 40.41 16.63 -37.65
CA PRO A 567 41.56 16.18 -38.45
C PRO A 567 42.74 17.13 -38.25
N THR A 568 43.88 16.59 -37.82
CA THR A 568 45.04 17.40 -37.42
C THR A 568 46.33 16.85 -38.03
N THR A 569 47.25 17.75 -38.38
CA THR A 569 48.61 17.38 -38.77
C THR A 569 49.49 17.22 -37.53
N ILE A 570 50.20 16.11 -37.46
CA ILE A 570 51.18 15.79 -36.41
C ILE A 570 52.54 15.48 -37.06
N GLN A 571 53.61 15.61 -36.27
CA GLN A 571 54.96 15.37 -36.75
C GLN A 571 55.31 13.88 -36.67
N LEU A 572 56.10 13.43 -37.63
CA LEU A 572 56.74 12.12 -37.61
C LEU A 572 57.51 11.92 -36.31
N GLY A 573 57.33 10.76 -35.67
CA GLY A 573 57.98 10.42 -34.40
C GLY A 573 57.43 11.13 -33.16
N MET A 574 56.34 11.91 -33.28
CA MET A 574 55.69 12.54 -32.12
C MET A 574 55.33 11.48 -31.06
N SER A 575 55.69 11.75 -29.81
CA SER A 575 55.51 10.81 -28.70
C SER A 575 54.07 10.77 -28.19
N GLU A 576 53.68 9.62 -27.60
CA GLU A 576 52.37 9.48 -26.93
C GLU A 576 52.12 10.57 -25.88
N LYS A 577 53.17 10.99 -25.16
CA LYS A 577 53.08 12.06 -24.15
C LYS A 577 52.73 13.42 -24.77
N GLU A 578 53.30 13.72 -25.94
CA GLU A 578 52.99 14.96 -26.66
C GLU A 578 51.59 14.92 -27.28
N LEU A 579 51.16 13.75 -27.77
CA LEU A 579 49.79 13.54 -28.21
C LEU A 579 48.80 13.76 -27.05
N GLU A 580 49.04 13.16 -25.89
CA GLU A 580 48.17 13.31 -24.71
C GLU A 580 48.10 14.77 -24.22
N ALA A 581 49.24 15.49 -24.19
CA ALA A 581 49.28 16.89 -23.81
C ALA A 581 48.45 17.81 -24.72
N ASN A 582 48.18 17.36 -25.95
CA ASN A 582 47.43 18.10 -26.97
C ASN A 582 46.05 17.49 -27.25
N ILE A 583 45.59 16.50 -26.48
CA ILE A 583 44.40 15.69 -26.79
C ILE A 583 43.13 16.53 -27.00
N SER A 584 42.99 17.64 -26.29
CA SER A 584 41.86 18.58 -26.43
C SER A 584 41.79 19.28 -27.80
N LYS A 585 42.87 19.29 -28.58
CA LYS A 585 42.88 19.85 -29.95
C LYS A 585 42.27 18.89 -30.96
N TYR A 586 42.37 17.58 -30.70
CA TYR A 586 42.03 16.53 -31.65
C TYR A 586 40.54 16.15 -31.61
N LEU A 587 39.81 16.58 -30.58
CA LEU A 587 38.40 16.28 -30.41
C LEU A 587 37.66 17.49 -29.85
N ASP A 588 36.75 18.06 -30.64
CA ASP A 588 35.90 19.17 -30.21
C ASP A 588 34.70 18.66 -29.41
N LEU A 589 34.49 19.24 -28.23
CA LEU A 589 33.38 18.94 -27.32
C LEU A 589 32.33 20.07 -27.27
N SER A 590 32.40 21.05 -28.18
CA SER A 590 31.54 22.24 -28.16
C SER A 590 30.04 21.97 -28.22
N ASP A 591 29.60 20.90 -28.90
CA ASP A 591 28.21 20.47 -29.01
C ASP A 591 27.76 19.48 -27.90
N THR A 592 28.60 19.30 -26.87
CA THR A 592 28.36 18.37 -25.75
C THR A 592 28.10 19.11 -24.43
N SER A 593 27.51 18.42 -23.47
CA SER A 593 27.32 18.88 -22.09
C SER A 593 27.70 17.76 -21.13
N HIS A 594 28.46 18.08 -20.08
CA HIS A 594 28.92 17.10 -19.07
C HIS A 594 29.78 15.93 -19.61
N VAL A 595 30.36 16.08 -20.82
CA VAL A 595 31.29 15.14 -21.43
C VAL A 595 32.74 15.55 -21.17
N SER A 596 33.61 14.60 -20.89
CA SER A 596 35.06 14.80 -20.78
C SER A 596 35.85 13.75 -21.54
N ILE A 597 37.06 14.10 -21.98
CA ILE A 597 37.98 13.15 -22.62
C ILE A 597 38.60 12.24 -21.55
N SER A 598 38.48 10.93 -21.73
CA SER A 598 39.13 9.92 -20.87
C SER A 598 40.58 9.67 -21.28
N GLY A 599 40.92 9.81 -22.57
CA GLY A 599 42.27 9.58 -23.11
C GLY A 599 42.26 8.78 -24.41
N PHE A 600 43.43 8.56 -25.00
CA PHE A 600 43.59 7.64 -26.13
C PHE A 600 43.31 6.18 -25.71
N GLN A 601 42.54 5.46 -26.52
CA GLN A 601 42.43 4.00 -26.48
C GLN A 601 43.42 3.34 -27.44
N GLU A 602 43.71 4.03 -28.55
CA GLU A 602 44.69 3.63 -29.55
C GLU A 602 45.35 4.90 -30.08
N TYR A 603 46.68 4.97 -29.99
CA TYR A 603 47.43 6.11 -30.51
C TYR A 603 47.58 6.00 -32.04
N PRO A 604 47.59 7.12 -32.78
CA PRO A 604 47.96 7.10 -34.19
C PRO A 604 49.40 6.61 -34.36
N ASP A 605 49.65 5.78 -35.39
CA ASP A 605 51.02 5.35 -35.74
C ASP A 605 51.82 6.54 -36.30
N THR A 606 52.70 7.11 -35.47
CA THR A 606 53.55 8.24 -35.84
C THR A 606 54.88 7.82 -36.48
N SER A 607 55.10 6.52 -36.73
CA SER A 607 56.37 6.03 -37.30
C SER A 607 56.46 6.18 -38.83
N LYS A 608 55.35 6.52 -39.50
CA LYS A 608 55.26 6.63 -40.95
C LYS A 608 54.49 7.88 -41.37
N ILE A 609 54.95 8.50 -42.45
CA ILE A 609 54.27 9.61 -43.10
C ILE A 609 52.97 9.13 -43.72
N GLY A 610 51.92 9.95 -43.63
CA GLY A 610 50.64 9.71 -44.30
C GLY A 610 49.44 9.80 -43.38
N GLN A 611 48.30 9.32 -43.86
CA GLN A 611 47.05 9.31 -43.10
C GLN A 611 47.01 8.13 -42.15
N VAL A 612 46.73 8.41 -40.87
CA VAL A 612 46.58 7.42 -39.81
C VAL A 612 45.36 7.78 -38.96
N VAL A 613 44.92 6.84 -38.12
CA VAL A 613 43.77 7.03 -37.22
C VAL A 613 44.23 6.73 -35.80
N GLY A 614 43.80 7.56 -34.85
CA GLY A 614 43.82 7.26 -33.42
C GLY A 614 42.40 7.14 -32.88
N ILE A 615 42.24 6.48 -31.74
CA ILE A 615 40.94 6.34 -31.07
C ILE A 615 40.98 7.11 -29.76
N ILE A 616 40.11 8.10 -29.60
CA ILE A 616 39.95 8.87 -28.36
C ILE A 616 38.63 8.47 -27.70
N ARG A 617 38.68 8.16 -26.40
CA ARG A 617 37.49 7.88 -25.60
C ARG A 617 37.02 9.11 -24.85
N VAL A 618 35.71 9.31 -24.85
CA VAL A 618 35.03 10.27 -23.98
C VAL A 618 34.13 9.55 -22.99
N GLU A 619 33.82 10.24 -21.89
CA GLU A 619 32.88 9.78 -20.87
C GLU A 619 31.89 10.89 -20.50
N GLU A 620 30.64 10.51 -20.24
CA GLU A 620 29.60 11.36 -19.66
C GLU A 620 29.10 10.74 -18.36
N ARG A 621 28.99 11.56 -17.31
CA ARG A 621 28.58 11.09 -15.98
C ARG A 621 27.06 11.11 -15.85
N LEU A 622 26.50 9.98 -15.46
CA LEU A 622 25.07 9.78 -15.20
C LEU A 622 24.65 10.26 -13.80
N SER A 623 23.35 10.49 -13.60
CA SER A 623 22.77 10.85 -12.30
C SER A 623 23.03 9.79 -11.21
N THR A 624 23.15 8.52 -11.62
CA THR A 624 23.52 7.39 -10.75
C THR A 624 25.00 7.40 -10.32
N GLY A 625 25.83 8.27 -10.89
CA GLY A 625 27.27 8.32 -10.67
C GLY A 625 28.09 7.37 -11.53
N LYS A 626 27.45 6.52 -12.35
CA LYS A 626 28.10 5.72 -13.40
C LYS A 626 28.49 6.60 -14.59
N PHE A 627 29.28 6.04 -15.51
CA PHE A 627 29.69 6.72 -16.74
C PHE A 627 29.32 5.91 -17.96
N ILE A 628 28.80 6.61 -18.96
CA ILE A 628 28.66 6.11 -20.32
C ILE A 628 29.87 6.54 -21.15
N LEU A 629 30.38 5.65 -21.98
CA LEU A 629 31.62 5.84 -22.74
C LEU A 629 31.35 5.81 -24.26
N ARG A 630 32.12 6.59 -25.02
CA ARG A 630 32.15 6.52 -26.49
C ARG A 630 33.56 6.66 -27.03
N ASP A 631 33.87 5.83 -28.01
CA ASP A 631 35.12 5.89 -28.76
C ASP A 631 34.91 6.65 -30.07
N TYR A 632 35.85 7.54 -30.37
CA TYR A 632 35.89 8.35 -31.58
C TYR A 632 37.15 8.03 -32.37
N GLU A 633 36.96 7.64 -33.62
CA GLU A 633 38.05 7.57 -34.60
C GLU A 633 38.42 8.99 -35.03
N VAL A 634 39.67 9.38 -34.77
CA VAL A 634 40.20 10.69 -35.09
C VAL A 634 41.27 10.52 -36.18
N PRO A 635 41.07 11.13 -37.36
CA PRO A 635 42.05 11.08 -38.43
C PRO A 635 43.20 12.05 -38.16
N PHE A 636 44.43 11.59 -38.44
CA PHE A 636 45.64 12.39 -38.36
C PHE A 636 46.39 12.31 -39.69
N THR A 637 47.14 13.37 -40.01
CA THR A 637 48.14 13.34 -41.10
C THR A 637 49.52 13.50 -40.49
N VAL A 638 50.37 12.49 -40.64
CA VAL A 638 51.75 12.53 -40.20
C VAL A 638 52.58 13.16 -41.31
N GLU A 639 53.21 14.29 -41.02
CA GLU A 639 54.11 15.00 -41.92
C GLU A 639 55.56 14.95 -41.39
N PRO A 640 56.56 15.11 -42.28
CA PRO A 640 57.95 15.27 -41.86
C PRO A 640 58.09 16.37 -40.81
N GLY A 641 58.86 16.09 -39.78
CA GLY A 641 59.35 17.08 -38.83
C GLY A 641 60.51 17.89 -39.42
N ARG A 642 61.42 18.32 -38.54
CA ARG A 642 62.58 19.14 -38.90
C ARG A 642 63.89 18.40 -38.67
N LEU A 643 64.91 18.82 -39.40
CA LEU A 643 66.30 18.50 -39.12
C LEU A 643 66.83 19.56 -38.16
N GLU A 644 67.31 19.17 -36.98
CA GLU A 644 67.90 20.10 -36.03
C GLU A 644 69.06 19.53 -35.22
N LEU A 645 69.97 20.43 -34.84
CA LEU A 645 70.98 20.14 -33.82
C LEU A 645 70.30 20.27 -32.46
N ALA A 646 69.77 19.16 -31.96
CA ALA A 646 68.98 19.12 -30.73
C ALA A 646 69.77 19.61 -29.52
N ASN A 647 71.02 19.13 -29.37
CA ASN A 647 71.90 19.60 -28.29
C ASN A 647 73.39 19.30 -28.55
N VAL A 648 74.26 20.05 -27.86
CA VAL A 648 75.67 19.67 -27.62
C VAL A 648 75.90 19.62 -26.11
N THR A 649 75.70 18.43 -25.53
CA THR A 649 75.83 18.19 -24.10
C THR A 649 77.31 18.18 -23.69
N ASN A 650 77.64 18.86 -22.59
CA ASN A 650 79.02 19.03 -22.10
C ASN A 650 80.00 19.67 -23.12
N GLY A 651 79.50 20.46 -24.08
CA GLY A 651 80.32 21.08 -25.14
C GLY A 651 81.23 22.24 -24.71
N ASN A 652 81.28 22.58 -23.42
CA ASN A 652 82.14 23.63 -22.88
C ASN A 652 83.40 23.02 -22.26
N PHE A 653 84.57 23.38 -22.77
CA PHE A 653 85.83 22.74 -22.38
C PHE A 653 86.73 23.67 -21.57
N ASN A 654 87.29 23.14 -20.48
CA ASN A 654 88.25 23.85 -19.63
C ASN A 654 89.58 23.08 -19.59
N PHE A 655 90.67 23.71 -20.02
CA PHE A 655 92.01 23.10 -20.02
C PHE A 655 92.82 23.37 -18.74
N GLY A 656 92.26 24.11 -17.78
CA GLY A 656 92.91 24.45 -16.52
C GLY A 656 94.03 25.47 -16.68
N ILE A 657 94.95 25.48 -15.70
CA ILE A 657 96.15 26.32 -15.71
C ILE A 657 97.22 25.61 -16.52
N ILE A 658 97.81 26.32 -17.49
CA ILE A 658 98.87 25.80 -18.36
C ILE A 658 100.13 26.63 -18.14
N GLU A 659 101.20 25.97 -17.71
CA GLU A 659 102.50 26.62 -17.52
C GLU A 659 103.26 26.73 -18.84
N GLN A 660 104.03 27.80 -19.00
CA GLN A 660 104.88 28.03 -20.17
C GLN A 660 105.95 26.94 -20.28
N SER A 661 106.18 26.46 -21.51
CA SER A 661 107.17 25.43 -21.79
C SER A 661 107.92 25.68 -23.10
N SER A 662 109.19 25.29 -23.14
CA SER A 662 109.99 25.23 -24.39
C SER A 662 109.70 23.96 -25.20
N ARG A 663 108.91 23.03 -24.66
CA ARG A 663 108.50 21.79 -25.31
C ARG A 663 107.06 21.91 -25.81
N HIS A 664 106.72 21.10 -26.80
CA HIS A 664 105.33 20.92 -27.22
C HIS A 664 104.50 20.34 -26.06
N GLN A 665 103.27 20.85 -25.90
CA GLN A 665 102.34 20.45 -24.85
C GLN A 665 101.04 19.95 -25.46
N GLU A 666 100.51 18.87 -24.87
CA GLU A 666 99.16 18.38 -25.10
C GLU A 666 98.43 18.33 -23.76
N VAL A 667 97.32 19.06 -23.67
CA VAL A 667 96.56 19.23 -22.44
C VAL A 667 95.13 18.76 -22.69
N ALA A 668 94.71 17.71 -22.00
CA ALA A 668 93.32 17.27 -22.04
C ALA A 668 92.42 18.26 -21.30
N ALA A 669 91.21 18.51 -21.83
CA ALA A 669 90.20 19.26 -21.10
C ALA A 669 89.76 18.50 -19.84
N LYS A 670 89.24 19.24 -18.86
CA LYS A 670 88.69 18.72 -17.60
C LYS A 670 87.17 18.67 -17.69
N GLY A 671 86.59 17.59 -17.17
CA GLY A 671 85.15 17.38 -17.14
C GLY A 671 84.78 16.05 -16.50
N GLU A 672 83.52 15.95 -16.06
CA GLU A 672 82.96 14.76 -15.40
C GLU A 672 82.22 13.82 -16.35
N HIS A 673 81.80 14.33 -17.52
CA HIS A 673 81.03 13.60 -18.52
C HIS A 673 81.61 13.85 -19.92
N ALA A 674 81.57 12.84 -20.78
CA ALA A 674 82.02 12.98 -22.16
C ALA A 674 81.12 13.97 -22.92
N PRO A 675 81.66 14.76 -23.85
CA PRO A 675 80.87 15.62 -24.71
C PRO A 675 80.10 14.81 -25.74
N THR A 676 78.86 15.22 -25.99
CA THR A 676 77.93 14.50 -26.85
C THR A 676 77.18 15.49 -27.75
N ILE A 677 77.03 15.12 -29.01
CA ILE A 677 76.30 15.87 -30.03
C ILE A 677 75.06 15.07 -30.37
N THR A 678 73.89 15.68 -30.20
CA THR A 678 72.59 15.06 -30.48
C THR A 678 71.93 15.78 -31.65
N ILE A 679 71.59 15.04 -32.69
CA ILE A 679 70.93 15.53 -33.91
C ILE A 679 69.61 14.80 -34.04
N ASP A 680 68.52 15.54 -34.17
CA ASP A 680 67.20 14.98 -34.45
C ASP A 680 66.89 15.23 -35.92
N ASP A 681 66.66 14.14 -36.66
CA ASP A 681 66.25 14.20 -38.06
C ASP A 681 64.90 13.50 -38.23
N TYR A 682 63.84 14.28 -38.17
CA TYR A 682 62.50 13.84 -38.55
C TYR A 682 62.09 14.43 -39.90
N SER A 683 63.03 15.02 -40.64
CA SER A 683 62.75 15.72 -41.90
C SER A 683 62.68 14.75 -43.09
N ASN A 684 62.37 15.28 -44.28
CA ASN A 684 62.45 14.56 -45.54
C ASN A 684 63.83 14.71 -46.23
N THR A 685 64.85 15.21 -45.52
CA THR A 685 66.17 15.37 -46.12
C THR A 685 66.78 13.99 -46.38
N THR A 686 67.33 13.79 -47.57
CA THR A 686 68.05 12.54 -47.88
C THR A 686 69.53 12.62 -47.50
N GLN A 687 70.00 13.83 -47.17
CA GLN A 687 71.39 14.10 -46.81
C GLN A 687 71.45 15.22 -45.77
N TRP A 688 72.37 15.10 -44.82
CA TRP A 688 72.79 16.21 -43.99
C TRP A 688 74.23 16.03 -43.54
N SER A 689 74.87 17.13 -43.14
CA SER A 689 76.24 17.15 -42.67
C SER A 689 76.37 18.10 -41.50
N ILE A 690 77.09 17.67 -40.46
CA ILE A 690 77.44 18.52 -39.33
C ILE A 690 78.92 18.89 -39.39
N PHE A 691 79.20 20.18 -39.29
CA PHE A 691 80.54 20.74 -39.28
C PHE A 691 80.87 21.38 -37.95
N VAL A 692 82.16 21.39 -37.62
CA VAL A 692 82.69 22.10 -36.46
C VAL A 692 83.83 23.02 -36.87
N SER A 693 83.86 24.22 -36.31
CA SER A 693 84.97 25.15 -36.41
C SER A 693 85.24 25.79 -35.05
N ALA A 694 86.41 26.40 -34.90
CA ALA A 694 86.76 27.15 -33.71
C ALA A 694 87.48 28.45 -34.07
N SER A 695 87.13 29.52 -33.36
CA SER A 695 87.91 30.76 -33.38
C SER A 695 89.27 30.55 -32.71
N PRO A 696 90.31 31.34 -33.07
CA PRO A 696 91.58 31.28 -32.37
C PRO A 696 91.40 31.57 -30.87
N PHE A 697 92.27 31.00 -30.05
CA PHE A 697 92.34 31.34 -28.63
C PHE A 697 92.78 32.79 -28.46
N VAL A 698 91.93 33.61 -27.87
CA VAL A 698 92.18 35.04 -27.63
C VAL A 698 92.03 35.39 -26.15
N ASN A 699 92.90 36.25 -25.63
CA ASN A 699 92.75 36.80 -24.29
C ASN A 699 91.88 38.08 -24.28
N SER A 700 91.68 38.67 -23.10
CA SER A 700 90.90 39.91 -22.93
C SER A 700 91.46 41.12 -23.71
N GLU A 701 92.74 41.10 -24.07
CA GLU A 701 93.42 42.13 -24.85
C GLU A 701 93.38 41.87 -26.37
N LYS A 702 92.64 40.84 -26.79
CA LYS A 702 92.54 40.38 -28.19
C LYS A 702 93.85 39.85 -28.77
N GLN A 703 94.81 39.49 -27.93
CA GLN A 703 96.03 38.82 -28.37
C GLN A 703 95.73 37.34 -28.64
N VAL A 704 96.21 36.83 -29.78
CA VAL A 704 96.00 35.46 -30.22
C VAL A 704 97.10 34.56 -29.66
N LEU A 705 96.71 33.44 -29.04
CA LEU A 705 97.62 32.36 -28.66
C LEU A 705 98.09 31.64 -29.92
N THR A 706 99.17 32.13 -30.50
CA THR A 706 99.60 31.75 -31.85
C THR A 706 100.03 30.28 -31.91
N GLY A 707 99.46 29.53 -32.85
CA GLY A 707 99.79 28.12 -33.06
C GLY A 707 99.05 27.14 -32.15
N ALA A 708 98.29 27.62 -31.16
CA ALA A 708 97.42 26.77 -30.35
C ALA A 708 96.29 26.18 -31.18
N THR A 709 96.08 24.86 -31.08
CA THR A 709 94.98 24.18 -31.76
C THR A 709 94.22 23.27 -30.79
N MET A 710 92.90 23.22 -30.94
CA MET A 710 92.06 22.24 -30.24
C MET A 710 91.86 21.03 -31.15
N ILE A 711 91.88 19.84 -30.57
CA ILE A 711 91.69 18.57 -31.27
C ILE A 711 90.54 17.85 -30.57
N LEU A 712 89.50 17.53 -31.33
CA LEU A 712 88.49 16.55 -30.93
C LEU A 712 88.99 15.17 -31.35
N LYS A 713 88.94 14.17 -30.48
CA LYS A 713 89.50 12.83 -30.70
C LYS A 713 88.51 11.75 -30.33
N ASP A 714 88.72 10.57 -30.90
CA ASP A 714 87.94 9.37 -30.64
C ASP A 714 86.43 9.60 -30.81
N LEU A 715 86.03 10.34 -31.86
CA LEU A 715 84.61 10.50 -32.19
C LEU A 715 83.98 9.14 -32.48
N SER A 716 82.85 8.87 -31.83
CA SER A 716 82.12 7.60 -31.92
C SER A 716 80.61 7.84 -31.98
N VAL A 717 79.93 7.10 -32.85
CA VAL A 717 78.46 7.10 -32.89
C VAL A 717 77.98 6.17 -31.78
N GLN A 718 77.20 6.70 -30.85
CA GLN A 718 76.62 5.93 -29.74
C GLN A 718 75.28 5.35 -30.14
N GLU A 719 74.44 6.17 -30.78
CA GLU A 719 73.11 5.80 -31.24
C GLU A 719 72.85 6.46 -32.59
N THR A 720 72.23 5.74 -33.52
CA THR A 720 71.75 6.31 -34.78
C THR A 720 70.69 5.40 -35.38
N VAL A 721 69.65 6.01 -35.94
CA VAL A 721 68.68 5.34 -36.83
C VAL A 721 69.11 5.35 -38.30
N HIS A 722 70.11 6.16 -38.65
CA HIS A 722 70.56 6.37 -40.03
C HIS A 722 71.67 5.39 -40.39
N THR A 723 71.37 4.44 -41.27
CA THR A 723 72.31 3.45 -41.83
C THR A 723 73.40 4.13 -42.66
N GLY A 724 73.04 5.22 -43.36
CA GLY A 724 73.94 6.01 -44.20
C GLY A 724 74.85 6.99 -43.43
N LEU A 725 74.85 6.99 -42.09
CA LEU A 725 75.67 7.90 -41.30
C LEU A 725 77.15 7.51 -41.33
N THR A 726 78.01 8.49 -41.59
CA THR A 726 79.47 8.34 -41.57
C THR A 726 80.12 9.41 -40.70
N VAL A 727 81.11 8.99 -39.91
CA VAL A 727 82.04 9.88 -39.18
C VAL A 727 83.40 9.74 -39.87
N PRO A 728 83.75 10.62 -40.81
CA PRO A 728 84.87 10.40 -41.74
C PRO A 728 86.24 10.48 -41.07
N SER A 729 86.35 11.20 -39.94
CA SER A 729 87.56 11.24 -39.14
C SER A 729 87.21 11.11 -37.66
N LYS A 730 87.90 10.20 -36.97
CA LYS A 730 87.79 10.06 -35.52
C LYS A 730 88.48 11.19 -34.76
N ASP A 731 89.44 11.86 -35.41
CA ASP A 731 90.19 12.98 -34.85
C ASP A 731 90.04 14.22 -35.75
N ILE A 732 89.65 15.36 -35.18
CA ILE A 732 89.41 16.61 -35.89
C ILE A 732 90.23 17.72 -35.23
N VAL A 733 91.19 18.27 -35.98
CA VAL A 733 91.90 19.49 -35.57
C VAL A 733 91.04 20.69 -35.91
N LEU A 734 90.58 21.41 -34.88
CA LEU A 734 89.74 22.59 -35.02
C LEU A 734 90.53 23.78 -35.55
N SER A 735 89.88 24.54 -36.42
CA SER A 735 90.39 25.78 -37.01
C SER A 735 89.22 26.70 -37.39
N HIS A 736 89.52 27.88 -37.92
CA HIS A 736 88.50 28.78 -38.46
C HIS A 736 87.79 28.20 -39.70
N THR A 737 88.39 27.23 -40.39
CA THR A 737 87.75 26.52 -41.49
C THR A 737 86.89 25.38 -40.95
N PRO A 738 85.59 25.31 -41.28
CA PRO A 738 84.72 24.21 -40.89
C PRO A 738 85.27 22.84 -41.29
N LYS A 739 85.20 21.88 -40.36
CA LYS A 739 85.61 20.50 -40.55
C LYS A 739 84.41 19.58 -40.37
N LEU A 740 84.29 18.60 -41.25
CA LEU A 740 83.19 17.64 -41.23
C LEU A 740 83.32 16.72 -40.01
N VAL A 741 82.26 16.66 -39.21
CA VAL A 741 82.13 15.81 -38.02
C VAL A 741 81.43 14.53 -38.38
N GLY A 742 80.27 14.64 -39.05
CA GLY A 742 79.50 13.51 -39.54
C GLY A 742 78.66 13.92 -40.74
N ALA A 743 78.40 12.96 -41.62
CA ALA A 743 77.53 13.12 -42.78
C ALA A 743 76.60 11.92 -42.91
N MET A 744 75.32 12.18 -43.05
CA MET A 744 74.29 11.20 -43.39
C MET A 744 73.98 11.33 -44.88
N SER A 745 73.90 10.19 -45.57
CA SER A 745 73.45 10.14 -46.96
C SER A 745 72.65 8.88 -47.23
N ASN A 746 71.39 9.03 -47.61
CA ASN A 746 70.47 7.98 -48.03
C ASN A 746 69.97 8.25 -49.47
N PRO A 747 70.82 8.04 -50.49
CA PRO A 747 70.51 8.40 -51.87
C PRO A 747 69.39 7.50 -52.43
N ASN A 748 68.43 8.10 -53.13
CA ASN A 748 67.25 7.43 -53.69
C ASN A 748 66.35 6.73 -52.64
N GLU A 749 66.41 7.16 -51.37
CA GLU A 749 65.58 6.58 -50.29
C GLU A 749 65.76 5.04 -50.18
N LEU A 750 67.01 4.57 -50.35
CA LEU A 750 67.36 3.14 -50.29
C LEU A 750 66.96 2.50 -48.96
N TYR A 751 66.97 3.28 -47.88
CA TYR A 751 66.56 2.86 -46.55
C TYR A 751 65.30 3.63 -46.14
N GLU A 752 64.17 2.95 -46.01
CA GLU A 752 62.91 3.55 -45.55
C GLU A 752 62.92 3.72 -44.02
N GLY A 753 62.33 4.81 -43.53
CA GLY A 753 62.08 4.99 -42.08
C GLY A 753 63.27 5.43 -41.24
N GLU A 754 64.31 6.02 -41.86
CA GLU A 754 65.46 6.58 -41.14
C GLU A 754 65.15 7.96 -40.54
N HIS A 755 64.18 8.02 -39.63
CA HIS A 755 63.80 9.25 -38.94
C HIS A 755 63.94 9.09 -37.44
N GLY A 756 64.74 9.95 -36.81
CA GLY A 756 65.04 9.84 -35.40
C GLY A 756 66.36 10.49 -35.00
N THR A 757 66.81 10.13 -33.80
CA THR A 757 67.96 10.76 -33.16
C THR A 757 69.27 10.08 -33.53
N THR A 758 70.30 10.90 -33.69
CA THR A 758 71.70 10.49 -33.82
C THR A 758 72.52 11.11 -32.69
N GLU A 759 73.30 10.28 -32.02
CA GLU A 759 74.19 10.70 -30.94
C GLU A 759 75.65 10.39 -31.27
N ILE A 760 76.50 11.42 -31.31
CA ILE A 760 77.95 11.32 -31.52
C ILE A 760 78.67 11.78 -30.27
N GLN A 761 79.43 10.89 -29.65
CA GLN A 761 80.26 11.16 -28.47
C GLN A 761 81.70 11.51 -28.87
N ILE A 762 82.34 12.38 -28.08
CA ILE A 762 83.74 12.82 -28.28
C ILE A 762 84.62 12.23 -27.17
N GLY A 763 85.21 11.06 -27.43
CA GLY A 763 86.06 10.33 -26.47
C GLY A 763 85.35 9.97 -25.16
N GLU A 764 86.13 9.79 -24.09
CA GLU A 764 85.68 9.28 -22.81
C GLU A 764 86.14 10.18 -21.65
N VAL A 765 85.69 9.85 -20.43
CA VAL A 765 86.21 10.47 -19.20
C VAL A 765 87.16 9.51 -18.50
N MET A 766 88.40 9.95 -18.29
CA MET A 766 89.38 9.20 -17.50
C MET A 766 90.00 10.11 -16.43
N ASN A 767 89.83 9.76 -15.15
CA ASN A 767 90.37 10.49 -14.01
C ASN A 767 90.09 12.01 -14.05
N GLY A 768 88.85 12.41 -14.38
CA GLY A 768 88.42 13.82 -14.48
C GLY A 768 88.97 14.58 -15.68
N SER A 769 89.53 13.88 -16.67
CA SER A 769 90.00 14.46 -17.94
C SER A 769 89.21 13.88 -19.12
N LEU A 770 88.83 14.75 -20.06
CA LEU A 770 88.14 14.41 -21.30
C LEU A 770 89.18 13.94 -22.32
N THR A 771 89.20 12.64 -22.62
CA THR A 771 90.22 12.03 -23.49
C THR A 771 90.07 12.50 -24.93
N GLY A 772 88.83 12.77 -25.33
CA GLY A 772 88.45 13.22 -26.65
C GLY A 772 88.66 14.71 -26.92
N VAL A 773 89.11 15.51 -25.94
CA VAL A 773 89.28 16.95 -26.15
C VAL A 773 90.67 17.38 -25.69
N GLN A 774 91.53 17.73 -26.64
CA GLN A 774 92.92 18.09 -26.37
C GLN A 774 93.26 19.49 -26.91
N LEU A 775 93.97 20.28 -26.11
CA LEU A 775 94.65 21.49 -26.55
C LEU A 775 96.10 21.16 -26.86
N ARG A 776 96.55 21.53 -28.05
CA ARG A 776 97.92 21.40 -28.50
C ARG A 776 98.59 22.76 -28.58
N LEU A 777 99.73 22.90 -27.90
CA LEU A 777 100.58 24.09 -27.93
C LEU A 777 101.95 23.73 -28.55
N PRO A 778 102.39 24.40 -29.61
CA PRO A 778 103.73 24.23 -30.18
C PRO A 778 104.84 24.54 -29.17
N ALA A 779 106.03 23.98 -29.42
CA ALA A 779 107.23 24.32 -28.65
C ALA A 779 107.53 25.83 -28.78
N ASN A 780 107.89 26.47 -27.67
CA ASN A 780 108.19 27.91 -27.60
C ASN A 780 107.01 28.82 -28.01
N THR A 781 105.76 28.40 -27.75
CA THR A 781 104.59 29.27 -27.94
C THR A 781 104.73 30.51 -27.05
N PRO A 782 104.67 31.74 -27.61
CA PRO A 782 104.61 32.95 -26.80
C PRO A 782 103.26 32.98 -26.09
N VAL A 783 103.27 32.84 -24.76
CA VAL A 783 102.08 32.89 -23.91
C VAL A 783 102.25 34.09 -23.00
N ASP A 784 101.40 35.10 -23.16
CA ASP A 784 101.29 36.19 -22.19
C ASP A 784 100.36 35.72 -21.05
N ASP A 785 100.62 36.18 -19.82
CA ASP A 785 99.79 35.80 -18.67
C ASP A 785 98.34 36.25 -18.88
N GLY A 786 97.39 35.31 -18.85
CA GLY A 786 95.98 35.65 -19.00
C GLY A 786 95.08 34.45 -19.26
N THR A 787 93.78 34.72 -19.30
CA THR A 787 92.76 33.73 -19.70
C THR A 787 92.51 33.82 -21.19
N TYR A 788 92.82 32.76 -21.92
CA TYR A 788 92.49 32.63 -23.33
C TYR A 788 91.17 31.89 -23.53
N ARG A 789 90.36 32.35 -24.48
CA ARG A 789 89.06 31.75 -24.83
C ARG A 789 88.99 31.49 -26.33
N SER A 790 88.33 30.41 -26.69
CA SER A 790 87.94 30.07 -28.07
C SER A 790 86.44 29.78 -28.07
N VAL A 791 85.78 30.17 -29.16
CA VAL A 791 84.38 29.86 -29.45
C VAL A 791 84.35 28.74 -30.48
N ILE A 792 83.70 27.63 -30.13
CA ILE A 792 83.42 26.51 -31.02
C ILE A 792 82.06 26.77 -31.67
N THR A 793 81.99 26.63 -32.99
CA THR A 793 80.76 26.78 -33.78
C THR A 793 80.41 25.43 -34.41
N TRP A 794 79.19 24.98 -34.17
CA TRP A 794 78.60 23.80 -34.79
C TRP A 794 77.62 24.25 -35.86
N GLU A 795 77.70 23.66 -37.04
CA GLU A 795 76.87 24.01 -38.19
C GLU A 795 76.26 22.73 -38.77
N LEU A 796 74.95 22.57 -38.61
CA LEU A 796 74.19 21.48 -39.23
C LEU A 796 73.63 21.98 -40.57
N VAL A 797 73.95 21.27 -41.64
CA VAL A 797 73.59 21.61 -43.01
C VAL A 797 72.76 20.47 -43.58
N GLY A 798 71.49 20.72 -43.90
CA GLY A 798 70.63 19.80 -44.65
C GLY A 798 70.93 19.84 -46.16
N ASP A 799 70.22 19.04 -46.95
CA ASP A 799 70.40 18.98 -48.40
C ASP A 799 70.38 20.39 -49.04
N PRO A 800 71.50 20.87 -49.63
CA PRO A 800 71.57 22.20 -50.22
C PRO A 800 70.66 22.37 -51.45
N THR A 801 70.09 21.30 -51.99
CA THR A 801 69.19 21.36 -53.15
C THR A 801 67.73 21.71 -52.80
N LEU A 802 67.34 21.66 -51.52
CA LEU A 802 66.02 22.05 -51.04
C LEU A 802 65.91 23.52 -50.60
N GLY A 803 67.03 24.25 -50.58
CA GLY A 803 67.05 25.70 -50.30
C GLY A 803 66.68 26.54 -51.52
N GLY A 804 65.40 26.54 -51.91
CA GLY A 804 64.97 27.25 -53.11
C GLY A 804 63.47 27.37 -53.36
N SER A 805 62.65 27.55 -52.33
CA SER A 805 61.30 28.12 -52.49
C SER A 805 60.74 28.62 -51.15
N GLU A 806 61.20 29.79 -50.71
CA GLU A 806 60.37 30.71 -49.92
C GLU A 806 60.08 31.95 -50.76
#